data_AF-A0A5M8G0W8-F1
#
_entry.id   AF-A0A5M8G0W8-F1
#
_cell.length_a   1.000
_cell.length_b   1.000
_cell.length_c   1.000
_cell.angle_alpha   90.00
_cell.angle_beta   90.00
_cell.angle_gamma   90.00
#
_symmetry.space_group_name_H-M   'P 1'
#
loop_
_entity.id
_entity.type
_entity.pdbx_description
1 polymer ?
#
loop_
_entity_poly.entity_id
_entity_poly.type
_entity_poly.pdbx_seq_one_letter_code
_entity_poly.pdbx_strand_id
1 'polypeptide(L)'
;MWWSKGKARQTTIGANPLATPMIMFLEPRMLFDGAVAATVADAAQADSHATADAAAKAPTTEHATASKDTHGQTDAPATPAPVAVPGQTVVFVDARVKDSANLLKGVAPGTEVVQLDASKDGLQQIADYLGSHQGVSSVQILAHGNTGDLWLGSTYLSADNIAARSEVLAQIGQDMNVGGDILIYACNTAGDSKGLNFVDSLAQLTGRDIAASSNRTGEGGDWTLEIATGSIESHTALSYQAMSAYQYGLATITVVNNGDSGVGSLRQALSSSVSGDTVTFSTTMTVNLNSQLIISKNVTIAGDLNHDGVADVTLNGQYKTQVLMVGSGVTATLDGLVITQGLAAGNGAAAGVDGTAAMGGGIVNLGNLTLNNVRVTSNAASGGGGGGGVTAPYVGGAVGGGGGGGGALGGQAGGHGGTSGFGTGVYGGTSGSANTGGNGGGYNPNYMGGRGGSSTGGAGGVGAANYSNGGAGGTANNGTISIGGGGGGSGWDKPGRAGASASGGIYNASSGTLTVVGTSVISNNIAAGGGGGGGGGLGGSADSGGAAGKGVGAIWNKGTLLMTAANFAAMSGNVGGSGSGGPALGGGSTGASVAAVNNIFNDGGTVNTAYAPTPSATIVVANAAQHIGSTSQVTITFNLAVTGFTNADLTVSNGTLSSVISNDGGLTWTATFTPDASVTSASNHIVLDNTGVTGVSNGLAGSGTSTSNNYAVDTVRPTATVAVASPGLNLGGSSVVNITFSEAVTGFSLADMTASNGTLSSLTTSDNIHWTATFTPTAGVTSGTNVITLDNTLYTDTSTNVGTGTTTSNNYTIDTVRPTASVVIANPALNIGGTSLV
;
A
#
# COMPACT_ATOMS: atom_id res chain seq x y z
N MET A 1 -46.90 -20.99 -22.44
CA MET A 1 -47.54 -21.44 -23.70
C MET A 1 -46.57 -21.18 -24.86
N TRP A 2 -46.77 -21.83 -26.01
CA TRP A 2 -46.12 -21.61 -27.32
C TRP A 2 -44.66 -21.12 -27.37
N TRP A 3 -43.77 -22.03 -27.78
CA TRP A 3 -42.69 -21.73 -28.72
C TRP A 3 -42.97 -22.48 -30.04
N SER A 4 -42.51 -21.95 -31.18
CA SER A 4 -42.80 -22.49 -32.52
C SER A 4 -41.69 -23.45 -33.03
N LYS A 5 -41.99 -24.21 -34.09
CA LYS A 5 -41.23 -25.42 -34.48
C LYS A 5 -40.18 -25.16 -35.59
N GLY A 6 -38.99 -25.72 -35.43
CA GLY A 6 -38.01 -25.97 -36.50
C GLY A 6 -37.75 -27.47 -36.68
N LYS A 7 -37.82 -28.00 -37.91
CA LYS A 7 -37.81 -29.46 -38.19
C LYS A 7 -36.40 -30.05 -38.23
N ALA A 8 -36.26 -31.30 -37.75
CA ALA A 8 -35.09 -32.15 -38.00
C ALA A 8 -35.24 -32.99 -39.29
N ARG A 9 -34.14 -33.62 -39.77
CA ARG A 9 -34.19 -34.69 -40.78
C ARG A 9 -33.19 -35.82 -40.47
N GLN A 10 -33.61 -37.05 -40.77
CA GLN A 10 -33.16 -38.36 -40.30
C GLN A 10 -31.68 -38.78 -40.46
N THR A 11 -31.32 -39.80 -39.68
CA THR A 11 -30.07 -40.58 -39.67
C THR A 11 -30.15 -41.91 -40.45
N THR A 12 -28.98 -42.36 -40.96
CA THR A 12 -28.57 -43.76 -41.30
C THR A 12 -27.06 -43.73 -41.63
N ILE A 13 -26.19 -44.74 -41.53
CA ILE A 13 -26.03 -46.07 -40.85
C ILE A 13 -24.48 -46.34 -40.91
N GLY A 14 -23.78 -47.05 -40.03
CA GLY A 14 -24.17 -47.82 -38.84
C GLY A 14 -23.50 -49.21 -38.80
N ALA A 15 -22.24 -49.33 -38.35
CA ALA A 15 -21.57 -50.61 -38.02
C ALA A 15 -20.32 -50.42 -37.13
N ASN A 16 -20.04 -51.40 -36.27
CA ASN A 16 -18.81 -51.53 -35.43
C ASN A 16 -17.86 -52.56 -36.11
N PRO A 17 -16.53 -52.62 -35.86
CA PRO A 17 -16.06 -53.21 -34.59
C PRO A 17 -14.64 -52.83 -34.05
N LEU A 18 -14.40 -53.22 -32.79
CA LEU A 18 -13.15 -53.74 -32.18
C LEU A 18 -11.77 -53.13 -32.53
N ALA A 19 -11.08 -52.64 -31.50
CA ALA A 19 -9.62 -52.47 -31.48
C ALA A 19 -8.91 -53.77 -31.06
N THR A 20 -7.68 -54.03 -31.55
CA THR A 20 -6.38 -53.80 -30.87
C THR A 20 -5.25 -53.77 -31.95
N PRO A 21 -3.91 -53.81 -31.70
CA PRO A 21 -3.01 -52.77 -32.22
C PRO A 21 -2.07 -53.23 -33.36
N MET A 22 -1.42 -52.26 -34.02
CA MET A 22 -0.10 -52.46 -34.63
C MET A 22 0.83 -51.26 -34.40
N ILE A 23 2.13 -51.56 -34.45
CA ILE A 23 3.25 -50.71 -34.02
C ILE A 23 3.67 -49.73 -35.11
N MET A 24 3.99 -48.49 -34.72
CA MET A 24 5.02 -47.68 -35.39
C MET A 24 5.98 -47.08 -34.34
N PHE A 25 7.14 -46.60 -34.79
CA PHE A 25 8.38 -46.55 -33.99
C PHE A 25 8.54 -45.33 -33.08
N LEU A 26 9.50 -45.44 -32.14
CA LEU A 26 9.96 -44.36 -31.27
C LEU A 26 10.95 -43.44 -31.99
N GLU A 27 10.93 -42.15 -31.63
CA GLU A 27 12.07 -41.23 -31.79
C GLU A 27 12.59 -40.76 -30.41
N PRO A 28 13.83 -40.25 -30.30
CA PRO A 28 14.58 -40.33 -29.05
C PRO A 28 14.18 -39.31 -27.96
N ARG A 29 14.16 -39.78 -26.71
CA ARG A 29 14.17 -38.91 -25.53
C ARG A 29 15.61 -38.57 -25.19
N MET A 30 16.00 -37.29 -25.27
CA MET A 30 17.25 -36.85 -24.63
C MET A 30 17.06 -36.85 -23.11
N LEU A 31 17.89 -37.61 -22.41
CA LEU A 31 17.97 -37.67 -20.97
C LEU A 31 19.09 -36.74 -20.51
N PHE A 32 18.75 -35.63 -19.84
CA PHE A 32 19.73 -34.86 -19.09
C PHE A 32 19.74 -35.32 -17.63
N ASP A 33 20.88 -35.84 -17.20
CA ASP A 33 21.17 -36.21 -15.82
C ASP A 33 21.51 -34.96 -14.99
N GLY A 34 21.22 -35.00 -13.70
CA GLY A 34 21.24 -33.83 -12.82
C GLY A 34 21.86 -34.12 -11.46
N ALA A 35 23.19 -34.24 -11.40
CA ALA A 35 23.92 -34.30 -10.13
C ALA A 35 25.40 -33.86 -10.26
N VAL A 36 25.74 -32.71 -9.66
CA VAL A 36 27.04 -32.50 -9.01
C VAL A 36 26.77 -31.80 -7.67
N ALA A 37 27.30 -32.35 -6.59
CA ALA A 37 27.09 -31.84 -5.23
C ALA A 37 28.17 -30.81 -4.84
N ALA A 38 27.90 -30.03 -3.79
CA ALA A 38 28.81 -29.03 -3.26
C ALA A 38 30.03 -29.65 -2.56
N THR A 39 31.16 -28.94 -2.60
CA THR A 39 32.27 -29.07 -1.63
C THR A 39 32.67 -27.68 -1.14
N VAL A 40 32.48 -27.44 0.15
CA VAL A 40 33.05 -26.29 0.87
C VAL A 40 34.49 -26.59 1.31
N ALA A 41 35.32 -25.55 1.40
CA ALA A 41 36.62 -25.58 2.07
C ALA A 41 36.89 -24.23 2.75
N ASP A 42 37.35 -24.26 4.00
CA ASP A 42 37.60 -23.08 4.82
C ASP A 42 38.87 -22.30 4.43
N ALA A 43 38.83 -20.98 4.66
CA ALA A 43 40.00 -20.14 4.90
C ALA A 43 39.63 -19.03 5.90
N ALA A 44 40.21 -19.08 7.10
CA ALA A 44 39.68 -18.39 8.29
C ALA A 44 40.28 -16.99 8.57
N GLN A 45 39.46 -16.16 9.26
CA GLN A 45 39.86 -15.08 10.20
C GLN A 45 40.65 -13.86 9.64
N ALA A 46 40.70 -12.71 10.35
CA ALA A 46 40.35 -12.43 11.75
C ALA A 46 39.65 -11.06 11.96
N ASP A 47 39.13 -10.85 13.16
CA ASP A 47 38.53 -9.61 13.65
C ASP A 47 39.51 -8.43 13.78
N SER A 48 39.00 -7.21 13.64
CA SER A 48 39.35 -6.13 14.58
C SER A 48 38.24 -5.07 14.68
N HIS A 49 37.79 -4.79 15.91
CA HIS A 49 37.00 -3.59 16.20
C HIS A 49 37.94 -2.37 16.29
N ALA A 50 37.50 -1.23 15.75
CA ALA A 50 38.02 0.10 16.07
C ALA A 50 36.84 1.07 16.29
N THR A 51 37.07 2.11 17.08
CA THR A 51 36.03 3.02 17.59
C THR A 51 35.73 4.20 16.67
N ALA A 52 34.58 4.84 16.88
CA ALA A 52 34.22 6.08 16.22
C ALA A 52 35.10 7.26 16.64
N ASP A 53 35.28 8.21 15.72
CA ASP A 53 35.38 9.64 16.03
C ASP A 53 34.72 10.44 14.88
N ALA A 54 34.33 11.69 15.13
CA ALA A 54 33.55 12.51 14.20
C ALA A 54 34.32 13.74 13.73
N ALA A 55 34.40 13.92 12.40
CA ALA A 55 34.91 15.15 11.79
C ALA A 55 34.04 15.54 10.59
N ALA A 56 33.44 16.73 10.63
CA ALA A 56 32.61 17.23 9.55
C ALA A 56 33.47 17.66 8.34
N LYS A 57 33.01 17.34 7.13
CA LYS A 57 33.48 17.97 5.90
C LYS A 57 32.29 18.18 4.97
N ALA A 58 32.09 19.41 4.49
CA ALA A 58 30.98 19.74 3.60
C ALA A 58 31.15 19.05 2.23
N PRO A 59 30.03 18.63 1.58
CA PRO A 59 30.09 18.08 0.24
C PRO A 59 30.47 19.16 -0.78
N THR A 60 31.56 18.93 -1.52
CA THR A 60 31.92 19.74 -2.69
C THR A 60 31.13 19.30 -3.91
N THR A 61 30.62 20.25 -4.66
CA THR A 61 29.86 20.05 -5.89
C THR A 61 30.71 19.46 -7.03
N GLU A 62 30.37 18.26 -7.49
CA GLU A 62 30.46 17.87 -8.91
C GLU A 62 29.25 16.98 -9.24
N HIS A 63 28.42 17.39 -10.21
CA HIS A 63 27.37 16.53 -10.77
C HIS A 63 27.98 15.68 -11.88
N ALA A 64 28.13 14.38 -11.64
CA ALA A 64 28.41 13.43 -12.72
C ALA A 64 27.14 13.25 -13.57
N THR A 65 27.24 13.48 -14.87
CA THR A 65 26.16 13.17 -15.83
C THR A 65 26.03 11.66 -15.99
N ALA A 66 24.90 11.09 -15.58
CA ALA A 66 24.61 9.67 -15.78
C ALA A 66 24.46 9.33 -17.28
N SER A 67 24.88 8.13 -17.67
CA SER A 67 24.61 7.59 -19.01
C SER A 67 23.13 7.22 -19.14
N LYS A 68 22.52 7.52 -20.29
CA LYS A 68 21.26 6.92 -20.72
C LYS A 68 21.61 5.71 -21.60
N ASP A 69 21.57 4.52 -21.03
CA ASP A 69 21.84 3.28 -21.77
C ASP A 69 20.53 2.81 -22.43
N THR A 70 20.37 3.08 -23.74
CA THR A 70 19.19 2.66 -24.51
C THR A 70 19.10 1.13 -24.59
N HIS A 71 17.93 0.56 -24.30
CA HIS A 71 17.77 -0.89 -24.37
C HIS A 71 17.72 -1.36 -25.83
N GLY A 72 18.68 -2.22 -26.22
CA GLY A 72 18.81 -2.71 -27.58
C GLY A 72 17.80 -3.82 -27.91
N GLN A 73 16.62 -3.44 -28.43
CA GLN A 73 15.71 -4.37 -29.09
C GLN A 73 16.41 -5.07 -30.27
N THR A 74 16.05 -6.32 -30.58
CA THR A 74 16.57 -7.00 -31.78
C THR A 74 15.88 -6.46 -33.03
N ASP A 75 16.56 -5.54 -33.73
CA ASP A 75 16.05 -4.76 -34.87
C ASP A 75 15.19 -5.53 -35.88
N ALA A 76 13.96 -5.05 -36.05
CA ALA A 76 13.33 -5.04 -37.37
C ALA A 76 13.92 -3.87 -38.20
N PRO A 77 13.97 -3.92 -39.54
CA PRO A 77 14.70 -2.93 -40.34
C PRO A 77 14.28 -1.48 -40.07
N ALA A 78 15.23 -0.66 -39.60
CA ALA A 78 15.00 0.68 -39.12
C ALA A 78 14.32 1.59 -40.16
N THR A 79 13.02 1.84 -39.93
CA THR A 79 12.35 3.05 -40.40
C THR A 79 12.53 4.10 -39.32
N PRO A 80 12.88 5.37 -39.62
CA PRO A 80 13.00 6.39 -38.59
C PRO A 80 11.70 6.52 -37.80
N ALA A 81 11.81 6.51 -36.46
CA ALA A 81 10.67 6.85 -35.60
C ALA A 81 10.16 8.25 -35.98
N PRO A 82 8.84 8.45 -36.14
CA PRO A 82 8.30 9.75 -36.50
C PRO A 82 8.42 10.69 -35.30
N VAL A 83 9.19 11.78 -35.47
CA VAL A 83 9.42 12.81 -34.44
C VAL A 83 8.11 13.22 -33.77
N ALA A 84 8.11 13.27 -32.43
CA ALA A 84 6.94 13.59 -31.62
C ALA A 84 6.22 14.85 -32.10
N VAL A 85 4.91 14.73 -32.42
CA VAL A 85 4.05 15.89 -32.67
C VAL A 85 3.75 16.57 -31.33
N PRO A 86 4.16 17.83 -31.09
CA PRO A 86 3.95 18.50 -29.80
C PRO A 86 2.46 18.55 -29.41
N GLY A 87 2.19 18.33 -28.12
CA GLY A 87 0.84 18.17 -27.59
C GLY A 87 0.78 18.35 -26.07
N GLN A 88 -0.33 17.94 -25.47
CA GLN A 88 -0.53 18.00 -24.02
C GLN A 88 0.17 16.84 -23.30
N THR A 89 0.50 17.06 -22.02
CA THR A 89 0.92 16.02 -21.08
C THR A 89 -0.27 15.66 -20.19
N VAL A 90 -0.50 14.36 -19.98
CA VAL A 90 -1.54 13.83 -19.07
C VAL A 90 -0.90 12.92 -18.03
N VAL A 91 -1.14 13.20 -16.76
CA VAL A 91 -0.69 12.41 -15.61
C VAL A 91 -1.86 11.56 -15.09
N PHE A 92 -1.84 10.26 -15.36
CA PHE A 92 -2.74 9.30 -14.75
C PHE A 92 -2.19 8.82 -13.41
N VAL A 93 -3.05 8.79 -12.38
CA VAL A 93 -2.70 8.38 -11.02
C VAL A 93 -3.61 7.26 -10.56
N ASP A 94 -3.05 6.11 -10.19
CA ASP A 94 -3.84 5.05 -9.56
C ASP A 94 -4.33 5.47 -8.16
N ALA A 95 -5.61 5.24 -7.83
CA ALA A 95 -6.21 5.65 -6.55
C ALA A 95 -5.54 5.04 -5.30
N ARG A 96 -4.74 3.96 -5.42
CA ARG A 96 -3.96 3.42 -4.30
C ARG A 96 -2.68 4.19 -4.03
N VAL A 97 -2.21 5.04 -4.95
CA VAL A 97 -0.98 5.85 -4.79
C VAL A 97 -1.13 6.75 -3.58
N LYS A 98 -0.58 6.26 -2.47
CA LYS A 98 -0.74 6.86 -1.15
C LYS A 98 -0.14 8.25 -1.13
N ASP A 99 -0.91 9.24 -0.69
CA ASP A 99 -0.48 10.64 -0.65
C ASP A 99 0.01 11.18 -2.01
N SER A 100 -0.53 10.62 -3.10
CA SER A 100 -0.44 11.19 -4.46
C SER A 100 -0.75 12.68 -4.46
N ALA A 101 -1.68 13.13 -3.63
CA ALA A 101 -2.01 14.54 -3.43
C ALA A 101 -0.81 15.43 -3.01
N ASN A 102 0.19 14.88 -2.31
CA ASN A 102 1.44 15.61 -2.01
C ASN A 102 2.48 15.53 -3.14
N LEU A 103 2.52 14.42 -3.89
CA LEU A 103 3.38 14.25 -5.06
C LEU A 103 2.94 15.13 -6.25
N LEU A 104 1.62 15.21 -6.48
CA LEU A 104 0.99 15.96 -7.57
C LEU A 104 1.13 17.48 -7.42
N LYS A 105 1.57 17.98 -6.25
CA LYS A 105 2.01 19.37 -6.08
C LYS A 105 3.15 19.77 -7.01
N GLY A 106 3.92 18.79 -7.47
CA GLY A 106 5.03 19.02 -8.39
C GLY A 106 4.65 19.00 -9.86
N VAL A 107 3.39 18.73 -10.22
CA VAL A 107 2.98 18.62 -11.62
C VAL A 107 3.18 19.95 -12.37
N ALA A 108 3.86 19.87 -13.51
CA ALA A 108 4.22 21.01 -14.34
C ALA A 108 2.96 21.74 -14.88
N PRO A 109 2.95 23.09 -14.91
CA PRO A 109 1.86 23.88 -15.47
C PRO A 109 1.45 23.43 -16.88
N GLY A 110 0.14 23.42 -17.15
CA GLY A 110 -0.43 22.93 -18.41
C GLY A 110 -0.55 21.40 -18.53
N THR A 111 -0.16 20.63 -17.51
CA THR A 111 -0.39 19.17 -17.46
C THR A 111 -1.79 18.85 -16.92
N GLU A 112 -2.53 17.96 -17.59
CA GLU A 112 -3.80 17.43 -17.10
C GLU A 112 -3.56 16.28 -16.11
N VAL A 113 -4.39 16.14 -15.06
CA VAL A 113 -4.25 15.10 -14.04
C VAL A 113 -5.55 14.30 -13.92
N VAL A 114 -5.45 12.97 -14.03
CA VAL A 114 -6.59 12.04 -14.04
C VAL A 114 -6.38 10.95 -12.99
N GLN A 115 -7.25 10.89 -11.99
CA GLN A 115 -7.20 9.81 -11.00
C GLN A 115 -8.05 8.61 -11.46
N LEU A 116 -7.42 7.43 -11.56
CA LEU A 116 -8.04 6.18 -11.96
C LEU A 116 -8.85 5.59 -10.79
N ASP A 117 -10.13 5.29 -11.03
CA ASP A 117 -11.02 4.62 -10.08
C ASP A 117 -10.55 3.18 -9.82
N ALA A 118 -10.38 2.83 -8.55
CA ALA A 118 -9.93 1.52 -8.08
C ALA A 118 -10.89 0.35 -8.42
N SER A 119 -12.18 0.64 -8.62
CA SER A 119 -13.20 -0.36 -8.98
C SER A 119 -13.28 -0.66 -10.48
N LYS A 120 -12.80 0.26 -11.33
CA LYS A 120 -12.90 0.17 -12.79
C LYS A 120 -11.59 -0.29 -13.42
N ASP A 121 -11.66 -0.88 -14.61
CA ASP A 121 -10.47 -1.29 -15.36
C ASP A 121 -9.63 -0.05 -15.72
N GLY A 122 -8.36 -0.01 -15.28
CA GLY A 122 -7.52 1.19 -15.42
C GLY A 122 -7.04 1.46 -16.84
N LEU A 123 -6.82 0.41 -17.64
CA LEU A 123 -6.47 0.59 -19.05
C LEU A 123 -7.66 1.10 -19.85
N GLN A 124 -8.88 0.63 -19.57
CA GLN A 124 -10.08 1.16 -20.21
C GLN A 124 -10.31 2.63 -19.83
N GLN A 125 -10.06 3.02 -18.57
CA GLN A 125 -10.15 4.43 -18.14
C GLN A 125 -9.14 5.33 -18.88
N ILE A 126 -7.92 4.87 -19.11
CA ILE A 126 -6.92 5.60 -19.90
C ILE A 126 -7.38 5.73 -21.36
N ALA A 127 -7.88 4.65 -21.97
CA ALA A 127 -8.39 4.65 -23.34
C ALA A 127 -9.60 5.59 -23.52
N ASP A 128 -10.60 5.50 -22.63
CA ASP A 128 -11.81 6.33 -22.66
C ASP A 128 -11.47 7.83 -22.49
N TYR A 129 -10.44 8.16 -21.70
CA TYR A 129 -9.95 9.52 -21.55
C TYR A 129 -9.28 10.03 -22.83
N LEU A 130 -8.28 9.30 -23.36
CA LEU A 130 -7.52 9.73 -24.54
C LEU A 130 -8.41 9.81 -25.80
N GLY A 131 -9.31 8.84 -25.99
CA GLY A 131 -10.30 8.88 -27.08
C GLY A 131 -11.23 10.10 -27.05
N SER A 132 -11.37 10.76 -25.90
CA SER A 132 -12.11 12.03 -25.75
C SER A 132 -11.21 13.28 -25.66
N HIS A 133 -9.92 13.14 -25.36
CA HIS A 133 -8.94 14.22 -25.17
C HIS A 133 -7.80 14.09 -26.19
N GLN A 134 -8.09 14.48 -27.42
CA GLN A 134 -7.17 14.41 -28.56
C GLN A 134 -6.04 15.45 -28.45
N GLY A 135 -4.85 15.11 -28.97
CA GLY A 135 -3.69 16.01 -28.97
C GLY A 135 -2.68 15.78 -27.83
N VAL A 136 -2.75 14.64 -27.15
CA VAL A 136 -1.81 14.25 -26.07
C VAL A 136 -0.52 13.69 -26.67
N SER A 137 0.63 14.25 -26.31
CA SER A 137 1.95 13.77 -26.73
C SER A 137 2.76 13.10 -25.62
N SER A 138 2.33 13.21 -24.36
CA SER A 138 2.97 12.55 -23.23
C SER A 138 1.93 11.99 -22.26
N VAL A 139 1.96 10.67 -22.06
CA VAL A 139 1.16 9.99 -21.03
C VAL A 139 2.08 9.58 -19.90
N GLN A 140 1.79 10.01 -18.67
CA GLN A 140 2.61 9.72 -17.50
C GLN A 140 1.77 8.97 -16.48
N ILE A 141 2.29 7.87 -15.96
CA ILE A 141 1.54 6.93 -15.12
C ILE A 141 2.21 6.86 -13.76
N LEU A 142 1.57 7.44 -12.75
CA LEU A 142 1.91 7.27 -11.34
C LEU A 142 1.07 6.12 -10.82
N ALA A 143 1.72 4.98 -10.61
CA ALA A 143 1.05 3.77 -10.17
C ALA A 143 1.93 2.98 -9.22
N HIS A 144 1.31 2.08 -8.46
CA HIS A 144 2.08 1.05 -7.80
C HIS A 144 2.50 0.00 -8.86
N GLY A 145 3.77 -0.43 -8.82
CA GLY A 145 4.30 -1.49 -9.70
C GLY A 145 5.39 -2.32 -9.03
N ASN A 146 5.80 -3.37 -9.74
CA ASN A 146 6.94 -4.23 -9.41
C ASN A 146 7.54 -4.81 -10.71
N THR A 147 8.59 -5.62 -10.63
CA THR A 147 9.30 -6.05 -11.85
C THR A 147 8.46 -6.89 -12.80
N GLY A 148 8.17 -6.30 -13.97
CA GLY A 148 7.26 -6.84 -14.96
C GLY A 148 5.78 -6.77 -14.59
N ASP A 149 5.36 -5.90 -13.65
CA ASP A 149 3.95 -5.63 -13.34
C ASP A 149 3.62 -4.18 -12.93
N LEU A 150 2.35 -3.81 -13.16
CA LEU A 150 1.79 -2.48 -12.95
C LEU A 150 0.31 -2.59 -12.54
N TRP A 151 -0.14 -1.76 -11.60
CA TRP A 151 -1.50 -1.76 -11.09
C TRP A 151 -2.26 -0.48 -11.44
N LEU A 152 -3.36 -0.63 -12.18
CA LEU A 152 -4.17 0.48 -12.71
C LEU A 152 -5.66 0.17 -12.48
N GLY A 153 -6.31 0.85 -11.53
CA GLY A 153 -7.68 0.53 -11.13
C GLY A 153 -7.80 -0.93 -10.68
N SER A 154 -8.85 -1.64 -11.11
CA SER A 154 -8.97 -3.09 -10.88
C SER A 154 -8.08 -3.95 -11.80
N THR A 155 -7.25 -3.34 -12.67
CA THR A 155 -6.34 -4.05 -13.58
C THR A 155 -4.97 -4.30 -12.94
N TYR A 156 -4.63 -5.58 -12.73
CA TYR A 156 -3.24 -6.04 -12.61
C TYR A 156 -2.70 -6.35 -14.01
N LEU A 157 -1.77 -5.54 -14.51
CA LEU A 157 -1.10 -5.71 -15.79
C LEU A 157 0.30 -6.28 -15.55
N SER A 158 0.68 -7.37 -16.24
CA SER A 158 2.02 -7.96 -16.09
C SER A 158 2.55 -8.58 -17.37
N ALA A 159 3.85 -8.87 -17.42
CA ALA A 159 4.50 -9.60 -18.52
C ALA A 159 3.83 -10.96 -18.83
N ASP A 160 3.13 -11.56 -17.87
CA ASP A 160 2.45 -12.85 -18.04
C ASP A 160 1.04 -12.71 -18.66
N ASN A 161 0.45 -11.51 -18.65
CA ASN A 161 -0.93 -11.27 -19.11
C ASN A 161 -1.09 -10.17 -20.17
N ILE A 162 -0.05 -9.35 -20.40
CA ILE A 162 -0.07 -8.18 -21.28
C ILE A 162 -0.56 -8.46 -22.71
N ALA A 163 -0.22 -9.61 -23.29
CA ALA A 163 -0.67 -10.00 -24.62
C ALA A 163 -2.21 -10.10 -24.75
N ALA A 164 -2.91 -10.43 -23.66
CA ALA A 164 -4.38 -10.47 -23.60
C ALA A 164 -5.02 -9.07 -23.43
N ARG A 165 -4.21 -8.01 -23.27
CA ARG A 165 -4.63 -6.60 -23.16
C ARG A 165 -4.30 -5.80 -24.44
N SER A 166 -3.86 -6.47 -25.49
CA SER A 166 -3.41 -5.90 -26.76
C SER A 166 -4.41 -4.95 -27.43
N GLU A 167 -5.72 -5.26 -27.43
CA GLU A 167 -6.73 -4.41 -28.07
C GLU A 167 -6.86 -3.03 -27.40
N VAL A 168 -6.89 -2.96 -26.06
CA VAL A 168 -6.99 -1.68 -25.33
C VAL A 168 -5.65 -0.92 -25.31
N LEU A 169 -4.52 -1.63 -25.26
CA LEU A 169 -3.19 -1.01 -25.39
C LEU A 169 -3.00 -0.37 -26.79
N ALA A 170 -3.48 -1.03 -27.85
CA ALA A 170 -3.47 -0.46 -29.19
C ALA A 170 -4.37 0.79 -29.29
N GLN A 171 -5.54 0.81 -28.61
CA GLN A 171 -6.42 1.98 -28.59
C GLN A 171 -5.78 3.18 -27.88
N ILE A 172 -5.22 2.99 -26.67
CA ILE A 172 -4.38 3.99 -25.96
C ILE A 172 -3.29 4.52 -26.90
N GLY A 173 -2.66 3.59 -27.63
CA GLY A 173 -1.72 3.89 -28.70
C GLY A 173 -2.26 4.83 -29.78
N GLN A 174 -3.39 4.52 -30.41
CA GLN A 174 -3.94 5.30 -31.53
C GLN A 174 -4.44 6.69 -31.12
N ASP A 175 -4.94 6.87 -29.90
CA ASP A 175 -5.49 8.15 -29.44
C ASP A 175 -4.43 9.19 -29.03
N MET A 176 -3.16 8.79 -28.91
CA MET A 176 -2.02 9.70 -28.71
C MET A 176 -1.50 10.29 -30.03
N ASN A 177 -0.90 11.49 -29.96
CA ASN A 177 -0.15 12.10 -31.06
C ASN A 177 0.92 11.15 -31.61
N VAL A 178 1.15 11.15 -32.93
CA VAL A 178 2.24 10.38 -33.56
C VAL A 178 3.59 10.76 -32.91
N GLY A 179 4.37 9.75 -32.51
CA GLY A 179 5.64 9.92 -31.78
C GLY A 179 5.52 10.30 -30.30
N GLY A 180 4.33 10.28 -29.69
CA GLY A 180 4.18 10.55 -28.25
C GLY A 180 4.65 9.40 -27.34
N ASP A 181 5.10 9.75 -26.13
CA ASP A 181 5.74 8.84 -25.16
C ASP A 181 4.82 8.39 -24.01
N ILE A 182 5.14 7.26 -23.37
CA ILE A 182 4.54 6.82 -22.10
C ILE A 182 5.62 6.67 -21.00
N LEU A 183 5.50 7.45 -19.92
CA LEU A 183 6.44 7.48 -18.79
C LEU A 183 5.83 6.80 -17.56
N ILE A 184 6.40 5.69 -17.09
CA ILE A 184 5.83 4.84 -16.03
C ILE A 184 6.63 5.00 -14.73
N TYR A 185 6.06 5.80 -13.81
CA TYR A 185 6.54 6.01 -12.45
C TYR A 185 5.95 4.94 -11.53
N ALA A 186 6.62 3.79 -11.48
CA ALA A 186 6.25 2.65 -10.65
C ALA A 186 7.49 1.77 -10.37
N CYS A 187 7.65 1.31 -9.12
CA CYS A 187 8.90 0.68 -8.67
C CYS A 187 9.29 -0.57 -9.44
N ASN A 188 10.57 -0.66 -9.78
CA ASN A 188 11.26 -1.81 -10.35
C ASN A 188 10.64 -2.35 -11.64
N THR A 189 9.72 -1.63 -12.29
CA THR A 189 8.92 -2.07 -13.45
C THR A 189 9.78 -2.75 -14.50
N ALA A 190 10.96 -2.20 -14.78
CA ALA A 190 11.94 -2.68 -15.75
C ALA A 190 13.20 -3.34 -15.14
N GLY A 191 13.15 -3.73 -13.86
CA GLY A 191 14.33 -4.06 -13.02
C GLY A 191 15.02 -5.40 -13.27
N ASP A 192 14.48 -6.28 -14.10
CA ASP A 192 15.13 -7.51 -14.56
C ASP A 192 14.68 -7.88 -15.98
N SER A 193 15.13 -9.03 -16.51
CA SER A 193 14.75 -9.50 -17.84
C SER A 193 13.24 -9.69 -18.07
N LYS A 194 12.43 -9.98 -17.04
CA LYS A 194 10.96 -9.97 -17.14
C LYS A 194 10.41 -8.55 -17.20
N GLY A 195 11.00 -7.63 -16.44
CA GLY A 195 10.68 -6.20 -16.51
C GLY A 195 11.00 -5.58 -17.87
N LEU A 196 12.15 -5.89 -18.46
CA LEU A 196 12.54 -5.42 -19.80
C LEU A 196 11.57 -5.95 -20.87
N ASN A 197 11.32 -7.25 -20.90
CA ASN A 197 10.33 -7.87 -21.80
C ASN A 197 8.91 -7.27 -21.65
N PHE A 198 8.52 -6.84 -20.44
CA PHE A 198 7.24 -6.18 -20.19
C PHE A 198 7.17 -4.78 -20.83
N VAL A 199 8.25 -3.98 -20.69
CA VAL A 199 8.35 -2.65 -21.28
C VAL A 199 8.42 -2.72 -22.81
N ASP A 200 9.19 -3.65 -23.37
CA ASP A 200 9.19 -3.92 -24.82
C ASP A 200 7.80 -4.33 -25.34
N SER A 201 7.08 -5.15 -24.58
CA SER A 201 5.71 -5.55 -24.92
C SER A 201 4.71 -4.39 -24.84
N LEU A 202 4.87 -3.46 -23.89
CA LEU A 202 4.09 -2.22 -23.83
C LEU A 202 4.35 -1.34 -25.05
N ALA A 203 5.63 -1.17 -25.42
CA ALA A 203 6.03 -0.37 -26.58
C ALA A 203 5.44 -0.94 -27.88
N GLN A 204 5.59 -2.26 -28.08
CA GLN A 204 5.08 -2.95 -29.27
C GLN A 204 3.56 -2.89 -29.39
N LEU A 205 2.81 -3.00 -28.28
CA LEU A 205 1.35 -3.05 -28.30
C LEU A 205 0.67 -1.68 -28.35
N THR A 206 1.32 -0.64 -27.82
CA THR A 206 0.84 0.75 -27.94
C THR A 206 1.34 1.43 -29.22
N GLY A 207 2.50 1.02 -29.76
CA GLY A 207 3.20 1.76 -30.81
C GLY A 207 3.76 3.10 -30.31
N ARG A 208 4.14 3.15 -29.03
CA ARG A 208 4.64 4.32 -28.31
C ARG A 208 5.96 3.99 -27.62
N ASP A 209 6.83 4.99 -27.54
CA ASP A 209 8.11 4.85 -26.86
C ASP A 209 7.86 4.94 -25.34
N ILE A 210 8.34 3.93 -24.60
CA ILE A 210 8.05 3.72 -23.18
C ILE A 210 9.31 3.98 -22.35
N ALA A 211 9.18 4.80 -21.31
CA ALA A 211 10.18 4.94 -20.25
C ALA A 211 9.66 4.32 -18.94
N ALA A 212 10.50 3.59 -18.22
CA ALA A 212 10.14 2.97 -16.94
C ALA A 212 11.34 2.85 -15.99
N SER A 213 11.07 2.83 -14.68
CA SER A 213 12.11 2.65 -13.68
C SER A 213 12.51 1.18 -13.51
N SER A 214 13.81 0.94 -13.45
CA SER A 214 14.44 -0.33 -13.09
C SER A 214 14.59 -0.51 -11.58
N ASN A 215 14.44 0.57 -10.79
CA ASN A 215 14.68 0.58 -9.34
C ASN A 215 13.45 1.09 -8.56
N ARG A 216 13.56 1.19 -7.22
CA ARG A 216 12.46 1.65 -6.37
C ARG A 216 12.17 3.14 -6.57
N THR A 217 11.02 3.45 -7.16
CA THR A 217 10.54 4.83 -7.34
C THR A 217 9.95 5.41 -6.04
N GLY A 218 10.40 6.60 -5.62
CA GLY A 218 9.98 7.27 -4.37
C GLY A 218 10.83 6.90 -3.15
N GLU A 219 10.25 6.99 -1.95
CA GLU A 219 10.95 6.79 -0.67
C GLU A 219 11.64 5.42 -0.62
N GLY A 220 12.96 5.43 -0.47
CA GLY A 220 13.83 4.25 -0.49
C GLY A 220 14.49 3.94 -1.83
N GLY A 221 14.34 4.80 -2.85
CA GLY A 221 15.13 4.80 -4.08
C GLY A 221 15.13 6.20 -4.71
N ASP A 222 14.82 6.32 -6.00
CA ASP A 222 14.80 7.64 -6.68
C ASP A 222 13.61 7.83 -7.66
N TRP A 223 13.79 8.57 -8.76
CA TRP A 223 12.73 8.97 -9.70
C TRP A 223 13.14 8.88 -11.17
N THR A 224 14.30 8.28 -11.43
CA THR A 224 14.82 8.05 -12.77
C THR A 224 14.05 6.93 -13.45
N LEU A 225 13.77 7.12 -14.73
CA LEU A 225 13.32 6.07 -15.63
C LEU A 225 14.55 5.64 -16.44
N GLU A 226 15.32 4.68 -15.94
CA GLU A 226 16.60 4.30 -16.54
C GLU A 226 16.43 3.48 -17.82
N ILE A 227 15.30 2.79 -17.97
CA ILE A 227 14.97 2.01 -19.15
C ILE A 227 14.07 2.82 -20.06
N ALA A 228 14.50 2.97 -21.30
CA ALA A 228 13.74 3.54 -22.40
C ALA A 228 13.71 2.58 -23.59
N THR A 229 12.56 2.51 -24.25
CA THR A 229 12.38 1.98 -25.60
C THR A 229 12.27 3.15 -26.56
N GLY A 230 12.95 3.09 -27.70
CA GLY A 230 13.00 4.20 -28.67
C GLY A 230 13.66 5.48 -28.13
N SER A 231 13.11 6.64 -28.47
CA SER A 231 13.63 7.97 -28.12
C SER A 231 12.61 8.76 -27.30
N ILE A 232 12.92 8.98 -26.02
CA ILE A 232 12.02 9.71 -25.12
C ILE A 232 12.27 11.21 -25.22
N GLU A 233 11.40 11.90 -25.95
CA GLU A 233 11.38 13.37 -26.07
C GLU A 233 10.65 14.04 -24.88
N SER A 234 9.67 13.36 -24.29
CA SER A 234 8.91 13.83 -23.13
C SER A 234 9.76 13.99 -21.87
N HIS A 235 9.41 15.01 -21.08
CA HIS A 235 10.05 15.31 -19.80
C HIS A 235 9.11 14.95 -18.64
N THR A 236 9.67 14.65 -17.46
CA THR A 236 8.89 14.44 -16.23
C THR A 236 7.94 15.60 -15.98
N ALA A 237 6.65 15.32 -15.78
CA ALA A 237 5.71 16.31 -15.29
C ALA A 237 5.97 16.62 -13.80
N LEU A 238 6.58 15.71 -13.04
CA LEU A 238 6.81 15.87 -11.61
C LEU A 238 8.08 16.68 -11.32
N SER A 239 7.95 17.72 -10.49
CA SER A 239 9.07 18.55 -10.03
C SER A 239 9.94 17.82 -8.99
N TYR A 240 11.23 18.12 -9.01
CA TYR A 240 12.21 17.56 -8.09
C TYR A 240 11.82 17.77 -6.62
N GLN A 241 11.24 18.92 -6.28
CA GLN A 241 10.80 19.25 -4.93
C GLN A 241 9.72 18.28 -4.43
N ALA A 242 8.67 18.03 -5.20
CA ALA A 242 7.61 17.11 -4.79
C ALA A 242 8.08 15.65 -4.77
N MET A 243 8.88 15.25 -5.77
CA MET A 243 9.54 13.94 -5.81
C MET A 243 10.44 13.70 -4.58
N SER A 244 11.23 14.70 -4.16
CA SER A 244 12.10 14.63 -2.99
C SER A 244 11.38 14.72 -1.63
N ALA A 245 10.11 15.16 -1.63
CA ALA A 245 9.29 15.31 -0.42
C ALA A 245 8.30 14.15 -0.20
N TYR A 246 8.22 13.19 -1.14
CA TYR A 246 7.24 12.11 -1.14
C TYR A 246 7.70 10.92 -0.26
N GLN A 247 7.12 10.81 0.93
CA GLN A 247 7.54 9.89 2.00
C GLN A 247 7.09 8.43 1.83
N TYR A 248 6.71 8.02 0.61
CA TYR A 248 6.22 6.67 0.29
C TYR A 248 6.88 6.16 -0.99
N GLY A 249 6.89 4.83 -1.18
CA GLY A 249 7.35 4.23 -2.44
C GLY A 249 6.17 3.93 -3.36
N LEU A 250 6.34 4.10 -4.67
CA LEU A 250 5.40 3.67 -5.72
C LEU A 250 5.50 2.15 -5.97
N ALA A 251 5.75 1.38 -4.92
CA ALA A 251 5.92 -0.07 -4.97
C ALA A 251 4.58 -0.73 -4.74
N THR A 252 4.09 -1.56 -5.66
CA THR A 252 3.06 -2.50 -5.25
C THR A 252 3.73 -3.60 -4.47
N ILE A 253 3.25 -3.81 -3.26
CA ILE A 253 3.59 -4.99 -2.51
C ILE A 253 2.56 -6.06 -2.89
N THR A 254 2.63 -6.49 -4.16
CA THR A 254 1.75 -7.51 -4.74
C THR A 254 2.18 -8.89 -4.28
N VAL A 255 1.25 -9.61 -3.68
CA VAL A 255 1.32 -11.06 -3.53
C VAL A 255 0.93 -11.69 -4.87
N VAL A 256 1.92 -12.20 -5.60
CA VAL A 256 1.75 -12.77 -6.94
C VAL A 256 1.54 -14.29 -6.93
N ASN A 257 1.73 -14.96 -5.78
CA ASN A 257 1.40 -16.38 -5.61
C ASN A 257 0.90 -16.71 -4.20
N ASN A 258 0.23 -17.86 -4.10
CA ASN A 258 -0.41 -18.33 -2.87
C ASN A 258 0.52 -19.13 -1.92
N GLY A 259 1.84 -19.05 -2.13
CA GLY A 259 2.82 -19.68 -1.28
C GLY A 259 2.85 -19.08 0.14
N ASP A 260 3.15 -19.90 1.14
CA ASP A 260 3.33 -19.45 2.52
C ASP A 260 4.60 -18.60 2.70
N SER A 261 5.62 -18.83 1.87
CA SER A 261 6.94 -18.19 1.95
C SER A 261 7.66 -18.24 0.59
N GLY A 262 8.68 -17.40 0.42
CA GLY A 262 9.46 -17.29 -0.83
C GLY A 262 9.04 -16.08 -1.67
N VAL A 263 9.70 -15.89 -2.82
CA VAL A 263 9.43 -14.75 -3.72
C VAL A 263 7.96 -14.72 -4.13
N GLY A 264 7.34 -13.53 -4.07
CA GLY A 264 5.93 -13.32 -4.41
C GLY A 264 4.89 -13.78 -3.40
N SER A 265 5.31 -14.36 -2.25
CA SER A 265 4.40 -14.75 -1.16
C SER A 265 3.98 -13.58 -0.26
N LEU A 266 2.88 -13.75 0.48
CA LEU A 266 2.42 -12.77 1.48
C LEU A 266 3.45 -12.49 2.59
N ARG A 267 4.32 -13.46 2.94
CA ARG A 267 5.42 -13.21 3.88
C ARG A 267 6.53 -12.37 3.28
N GLN A 268 6.86 -12.57 1.99
CA GLN A 268 7.84 -11.73 1.32
C GLN A 268 7.32 -10.32 1.08
N ALA A 269 6.02 -10.18 0.81
CA ALA A 269 5.32 -8.90 0.79
C ALA A 269 5.50 -8.14 2.13
N LEU A 270 5.09 -8.76 3.24
CA LEU A 270 5.17 -8.15 4.57
C LEU A 270 6.61 -7.94 5.07
N SER A 271 7.58 -8.74 4.63
CA SER A 271 9.00 -8.49 4.93
C SER A 271 9.55 -7.29 4.15
N SER A 272 9.09 -7.07 2.91
CA SER A 272 9.54 -5.98 2.03
C SER A 272 8.87 -4.62 2.29
N SER A 273 7.77 -4.57 3.03
CA SER A 273 7.03 -3.32 3.30
C SER A 273 7.71 -2.37 4.27
N VAL A 274 7.35 -1.10 4.23
CA VAL A 274 7.60 -0.09 5.26
C VAL A 274 6.30 0.26 6.00
N SER A 275 6.41 0.94 7.14
CA SER A 275 5.24 1.34 7.93
C SER A 275 4.44 2.42 7.21
N GLY A 276 3.27 2.03 6.72
CA GLY A 276 2.34 2.87 5.98
C GLY A 276 1.91 2.28 4.63
N ASP A 277 2.52 1.19 4.18
CA ASP A 277 2.26 0.57 2.88
C ASP A 277 0.92 -0.19 2.82
N THR A 278 0.41 -0.34 1.61
CA THR A 278 -0.68 -1.29 1.27
C THR A 278 -0.10 -2.52 0.58
N VAL A 279 -0.38 -3.70 1.14
CA VAL A 279 -0.15 -5.01 0.53
C VAL A 279 -1.42 -5.45 -0.19
N THR A 280 -1.31 -5.93 -1.42
CA THR A 280 -2.45 -6.43 -2.21
C THR A 280 -2.10 -7.72 -2.96
N PHE A 281 -3.02 -8.28 -3.75
CA PHE A 281 -2.91 -9.62 -4.34
C PHE A 281 -3.25 -9.56 -5.83
N SER A 282 -2.42 -10.16 -6.70
CA SER A 282 -2.59 -10.11 -8.16
C SER A 282 -3.90 -10.73 -8.67
N THR A 283 -4.55 -11.54 -7.85
CA THR A 283 -5.77 -12.28 -8.17
C THR A 283 -6.39 -12.87 -6.90
N THR A 284 -7.68 -13.21 -6.96
CA THR A 284 -8.43 -14.01 -5.98
C THR A 284 -7.65 -15.29 -5.64
N MET A 285 -7.26 -15.51 -4.37
CA MET A 285 -6.41 -16.65 -4.01
C MET A 285 -6.60 -17.14 -2.56
N THR A 286 -6.19 -18.40 -2.32
CA THR A 286 -6.12 -19.01 -0.98
C THR A 286 -4.68 -19.27 -0.58
N VAL A 287 -4.14 -18.42 0.31
CA VAL A 287 -2.80 -18.56 0.89
C VAL A 287 -2.85 -19.61 2.02
N ASN A 288 -2.15 -20.73 1.84
CA ASN A 288 -2.16 -21.85 2.77
C ASN A 288 -0.98 -21.79 3.74
N LEU A 289 -1.22 -21.27 4.95
CA LEU A 289 -0.22 -21.00 5.97
C LEU A 289 0.18 -22.26 6.74
N ASN A 290 1.48 -22.50 6.93
CA ASN A 290 2.02 -23.61 7.75
C ASN A 290 2.52 -23.13 9.12
N SER A 291 2.62 -21.82 9.31
CA SER A 291 2.95 -21.15 10.57
C SER A 291 2.11 -19.87 10.72
N GLN A 292 2.01 -19.28 11.91
CA GLN A 292 1.24 -18.06 12.11
C GLN A 292 1.80 -16.90 11.28
N LEU A 293 0.94 -16.14 10.61
CA LEU A 293 1.34 -14.92 9.90
C LEU A 293 1.51 -13.78 10.91
N ILE A 294 2.67 -13.12 10.95
CA ILE A 294 2.94 -12.04 11.91
C ILE A 294 2.96 -10.70 11.18
N ILE A 295 2.10 -9.78 11.61
CA ILE A 295 2.03 -8.40 11.14
C ILE A 295 2.74 -7.52 12.18
N SER A 296 3.96 -7.07 11.84
CA SER A 296 4.89 -6.35 12.73
C SER A 296 5.15 -4.90 12.34
N LYS A 297 4.51 -4.41 11.27
CA LYS A 297 4.63 -3.05 10.72
C LYS A 297 3.23 -2.49 10.51
N ASN A 298 3.09 -1.16 10.50
CA ASN A 298 1.80 -0.54 10.22
C ASN A 298 1.48 -0.71 8.73
N VAL A 299 0.44 -1.48 8.37
CA VAL A 299 0.12 -1.77 6.96
C VAL A 299 -1.39 -1.96 6.75
N THR A 300 -1.84 -1.70 5.53
CA THR A 300 -3.10 -2.23 5.03
C THR A 300 -2.82 -3.53 4.28
N ILE A 301 -3.64 -4.57 4.46
CA ILE A 301 -3.67 -5.77 3.61
C ILE A 301 -5.02 -5.78 2.91
N ALA A 302 -5.04 -5.38 1.64
CA ALA A 302 -6.22 -5.23 0.81
C ALA A 302 -6.39 -6.45 -0.12
N GLY A 303 -7.32 -7.34 0.27
CA GLY A 303 -7.76 -8.50 -0.51
C GLY A 303 -9.22 -8.43 -0.97
N ASP A 304 -9.86 -7.27 -0.84
CA ASP A 304 -10.96 -6.87 -1.73
C ASP A 304 -10.27 -6.30 -2.99
N LEU A 305 -10.45 -6.95 -4.15
CA LEU A 305 -9.72 -6.59 -5.38
C LEU A 305 -10.58 -5.80 -6.37
N ASN A 306 -11.90 -5.85 -6.23
CA ASN A 306 -12.86 -5.15 -7.09
C ASN A 306 -13.56 -3.97 -6.38
N HIS A 307 -13.36 -3.82 -5.07
CA HIS A 307 -13.96 -2.83 -4.18
C HIS A 307 -15.50 -2.97 -4.02
N ASP A 308 -16.04 -4.19 -4.15
CA ASP A 308 -17.47 -4.48 -3.96
C ASP A 308 -17.88 -4.77 -2.50
N GLY A 309 -16.90 -4.85 -1.58
CA GLY A 309 -17.12 -5.15 -0.17
C GLY A 309 -17.24 -6.64 0.16
N VAL A 310 -16.89 -7.53 -0.77
CA VAL A 310 -16.73 -8.98 -0.56
C VAL A 310 -15.24 -9.33 -0.45
N ALA A 311 -14.93 -10.48 0.15
CA ALA A 311 -13.56 -10.93 0.39
C ALA A 311 -13.07 -11.91 -0.68
N ASP A 312 -12.17 -11.47 -1.57
CA ASP A 312 -11.57 -12.33 -2.61
C ASP A 312 -10.45 -13.24 -2.07
N VAL A 313 -9.73 -12.78 -1.03
CA VAL A 313 -8.48 -13.44 -0.60
C VAL A 313 -8.67 -14.20 0.71
N THR A 314 -8.37 -15.50 0.68
CA THR A 314 -8.45 -16.38 1.84
C THR A 314 -7.08 -16.63 2.46
N LEU A 315 -6.93 -16.32 3.75
CA LEU A 315 -5.79 -16.75 4.57
C LEU A 315 -6.20 -18.00 5.38
N ASN A 316 -5.60 -19.14 5.04
CA ASN A 316 -6.00 -20.45 5.52
C ASN A 316 -4.95 -21.05 6.48
N GLY A 317 -5.31 -21.24 7.75
CA GLY A 317 -4.46 -21.87 8.76
C GLY A 317 -4.35 -23.40 8.65
N GLN A 318 -5.12 -24.05 7.77
CA GLN A 318 -5.13 -25.51 7.52
C GLN A 318 -5.35 -26.39 8.77
N TYR A 319 -5.88 -25.80 9.85
CA TYR A 319 -5.86 -26.26 11.23
C TYR A 319 -4.46 -26.63 11.79
N LYS A 320 -3.37 -26.26 11.10
CA LYS A 320 -1.97 -26.46 11.53
C LYS A 320 -1.53 -25.42 12.55
N THR A 321 -2.10 -24.22 12.49
CA THR A 321 -1.57 -23.03 13.15
C THR A 321 -2.67 -21.98 13.34
N GLN A 322 -2.39 -20.95 14.15
CA GLN A 322 -3.24 -19.77 14.26
C GLN A 322 -3.06 -18.92 13.00
N VAL A 323 -4.12 -18.38 12.38
CA VAL A 323 -3.97 -17.76 11.04
C VAL A 323 -3.03 -16.54 11.10
N LEU A 324 -3.28 -15.57 11.98
CA LEU A 324 -2.42 -14.39 12.10
C LEU A 324 -2.32 -13.79 13.51
N MET A 325 -1.26 -13.00 13.71
CA MET A 325 -1.04 -12.13 14.87
C MET A 325 -0.70 -10.70 14.43
N VAL A 326 -1.31 -9.71 15.07
CA VAL A 326 -0.92 -8.29 14.98
C VAL A 326 -0.10 -7.93 16.22
N GLY A 327 1.10 -7.37 16.01
CA GLY A 327 2.03 -7.00 17.08
C GLY A 327 1.54 -5.86 18.00
N SER A 328 2.10 -5.78 19.20
CA SER A 328 1.81 -4.67 20.11
C SER A 328 2.33 -3.35 19.55
N GLY A 329 1.52 -2.29 19.61
CA GLY A 329 1.84 -0.97 19.02
C GLY A 329 1.72 -0.89 17.49
N VAL A 330 1.41 -2.00 16.81
CA VAL A 330 1.16 -2.02 15.37
C VAL A 330 -0.27 -1.56 15.09
N THR A 331 -0.46 -0.73 14.06
CA THR A 331 -1.77 -0.38 13.50
C THR A 331 -1.92 -1.03 12.13
N ALA A 332 -2.82 -2.01 12.02
CA ALA A 332 -3.05 -2.79 10.80
C ALA A 332 -4.53 -2.75 10.38
N THR A 333 -4.76 -2.57 9.08
CA THR A 333 -6.08 -2.73 8.46
C THR A 333 -6.08 -3.99 7.61
N LEU A 334 -7.07 -4.85 7.80
CA LEU A 334 -7.36 -5.97 6.91
C LEU A 334 -8.64 -5.62 6.15
N ASP A 335 -8.59 -5.65 4.82
CA ASP A 335 -9.74 -5.41 3.94
C ASP A 335 -9.99 -6.62 3.03
N GLY A 336 -11.25 -7.03 2.88
CA GLY A 336 -11.65 -8.14 2.01
C GLY A 336 -10.95 -9.48 2.24
N LEU A 337 -10.64 -9.84 3.49
CA LEU A 337 -9.99 -11.12 3.80
C LEU A 337 -10.94 -12.16 4.38
N VAL A 338 -10.80 -13.43 3.96
CA VAL A 338 -11.38 -14.59 4.64
C VAL A 338 -10.31 -15.21 5.54
N ILE A 339 -10.49 -15.10 6.87
CA ILE A 339 -9.56 -15.62 7.87
C ILE A 339 -10.11 -16.94 8.41
N THR A 340 -9.52 -18.08 8.01
CA THR A 340 -10.18 -19.38 8.18
C THR A 340 -9.26 -20.55 8.55
N GLN A 341 -9.88 -21.58 9.14
CA GLN A 341 -9.26 -22.83 9.60
C GLN A 341 -8.02 -22.64 10.47
N GLY A 342 -7.97 -21.58 11.28
CA GLY A 342 -6.97 -21.46 12.33
C GLY A 342 -7.22 -22.45 13.47
N LEU A 343 -6.15 -22.94 14.10
CA LEU A 343 -6.21 -23.80 15.29
C LEU A 343 -5.27 -23.30 16.40
N ALA A 344 -5.79 -23.21 17.62
CA ALA A 344 -5.01 -23.15 18.85
C ALA A 344 -5.33 -24.36 19.74
N ALA A 345 -4.42 -25.33 19.88
CA ALA A 345 -4.59 -26.51 20.72
C ALA A 345 -3.65 -26.47 21.94
N GLY A 346 -4.23 -26.32 23.14
CA GLY A 346 -3.50 -26.22 24.40
C GLY A 346 -3.05 -27.58 24.92
N ASN A 347 -1.80 -27.65 25.39
CA ASN A 347 -1.29 -28.81 26.12
C ASN A 347 -1.99 -28.95 27.47
N GLY A 348 -2.20 -30.20 27.90
CA GLY A 348 -2.66 -30.50 29.25
C GLY A 348 -1.58 -30.15 30.26
N ALA A 349 -1.99 -29.63 31.43
CA ALA A 349 -1.04 -29.21 32.45
C ALA A 349 -0.44 -30.41 33.20
N ALA A 350 0.82 -30.27 33.61
CA ALA A 350 1.44 -31.20 34.55
C ALA A 350 0.70 -31.17 35.91
N ALA A 351 0.77 -32.27 36.65
CA ALA A 351 0.23 -32.36 38.01
C ALA A 351 0.72 -31.17 38.87
N GLY A 352 -0.20 -30.51 39.59
CA GLY A 352 0.11 -29.32 40.38
C GLY A 352 0.32 -28.01 39.59
N VAL A 353 0.11 -27.98 38.26
CA VAL A 353 0.18 -26.77 37.39
C VAL A 353 -1.16 -26.46 36.70
N ASP A 354 -1.45 -25.17 36.44
CA ASP A 354 -2.63 -24.70 35.70
C ASP A 354 -2.47 -24.82 34.17
N GLY A 355 -3.59 -24.96 33.44
CA GLY A 355 -3.62 -25.10 31.99
C GLY A 355 -3.31 -23.80 31.23
N THR A 356 -2.33 -23.84 30.32
CA THR A 356 -2.01 -22.71 29.43
C THR A 356 -3.13 -22.47 28.42
N ALA A 357 -3.63 -21.23 28.38
CA ALA A 357 -4.77 -20.83 27.56
C ALA A 357 -4.51 -20.94 26.04
N ALA A 358 -5.53 -21.35 25.27
CA ALA A 358 -5.48 -21.51 23.82
C ALA A 358 -6.27 -20.40 23.12
N MET A 359 -5.65 -19.23 22.94
CA MET A 359 -6.34 -17.97 22.64
C MET A 359 -6.15 -17.49 21.21
N GLY A 360 -7.24 -17.25 20.49
CA GLY A 360 -7.25 -16.69 19.14
C GLY A 360 -6.89 -17.71 18.07
N GLY A 361 -7.71 -18.75 17.89
CA GLY A 361 -7.52 -19.74 16.83
C GLY A 361 -7.37 -19.09 15.44
N GLY A 362 -8.22 -18.12 15.10
CA GLY A 362 -8.07 -17.29 13.90
C GLY A 362 -7.04 -16.17 14.07
N ILE A 363 -7.34 -15.21 14.95
CA ILE A 363 -6.59 -13.95 15.10
C ILE A 363 -6.13 -13.75 16.55
N VAL A 364 -4.86 -13.37 16.72
CA VAL A 364 -4.31 -12.81 17.96
C VAL A 364 -4.03 -11.32 17.74
N ASN A 365 -4.84 -10.44 18.32
CA ASN A 365 -4.58 -9.00 18.27
C ASN A 365 -3.91 -8.50 19.54
N LEU A 366 -2.73 -7.89 19.39
CA LEU A 366 -2.01 -7.18 20.46
C LEU A 366 -1.95 -5.67 20.23
N GLY A 367 -2.37 -5.16 19.06
CA GLY A 367 -2.27 -3.77 18.63
C GLY A 367 -3.60 -3.19 18.16
N ASN A 368 -3.59 -2.23 17.24
CA ASN A 368 -4.78 -1.65 16.65
C ASN A 368 -5.11 -2.37 15.34
N LEU A 369 -6.16 -3.20 15.34
CA LEU A 369 -6.59 -3.99 14.19
C LEU A 369 -7.97 -3.51 13.71
N THR A 370 -8.03 -3.00 12.49
CA THR A 370 -9.30 -2.78 11.78
C THR A 370 -9.60 -3.96 10.87
N LEU A 371 -10.80 -4.51 11.01
CA LEU A 371 -11.40 -5.48 10.11
C LEU A 371 -12.46 -4.74 9.28
N ASN A 372 -12.17 -4.50 8.00
CA ASN A 372 -13.13 -4.01 7.02
C ASN A 372 -13.46 -5.14 6.04
N ASN A 373 -14.74 -5.40 5.77
CA ASN A 373 -15.18 -6.47 4.87
C ASN A 373 -14.60 -7.89 5.15
N VAL A 374 -14.07 -8.15 6.37
CA VAL A 374 -13.37 -9.40 6.72
C VAL A 374 -14.32 -10.48 7.21
N ARG A 375 -14.16 -11.70 6.70
CA ARG A 375 -14.86 -12.90 7.16
C ARG A 375 -13.97 -13.79 8.03
N VAL A 376 -14.06 -13.65 9.35
CA VAL A 376 -13.37 -14.55 10.31
C VAL A 376 -14.24 -15.77 10.58
N THR A 377 -13.90 -16.92 9.98
CA THR A 377 -14.80 -18.08 9.95
C THR A 377 -14.14 -19.45 10.11
N SER A 378 -14.85 -20.37 10.76
CA SER A 378 -14.45 -21.77 10.91
C SER A 378 -13.10 -21.98 11.61
N ASN A 379 -12.68 -21.03 12.45
CA ASN A 379 -11.48 -21.16 13.28
C ASN A 379 -11.82 -21.88 14.59
N ALA A 380 -10.85 -22.61 15.15
CA ALA A 380 -11.07 -23.48 16.31
C ALA A 380 -10.01 -23.27 17.41
N ALA A 381 -10.41 -23.49 18.66
CA ALA A 381 -9.48 -23.59 19.77
C ALA A 381 -9.89 -24.64 20.82
N SER A 382 -8.91 -25.22 21.50
CA SER A 382 -9.13 -26.22 22.54
C SER A 382 -8.15 -26.03 23.70
N GLY A 383 -8.68 -25.92 24.92
CA GLY A 383 -7.87 -25.84 26.14
C GLY A 383 -7.46 -27.22 26.65
N GLY A 384 -6.22 -27.38 27.09
CA GLY A 384 -5.80 -28.54 27.86
C GLY A 384 -6.40 -28.55 29.27
N GLY A 385 -6.56 -29.75 29.84
CA GLY A 385 -7.05 -29.93 31.20
C GLY A 385 -6.04 -29.49 32.26
N GLY A 386 -6.53 -29.08 33.43
CA GLY A 386 -5.71 -28.68 34.58
C GLY A 386 -5.08 -29.88 35.30
N GLY A 387 -3.92 -29.66 35.90
CA GLY A 387 -3.22 -30.68 36.68
C GLY A 387 -3.97 -31.06 37.96
N GLY A 388 -3.95 -32.35 38.30
CA GLY A 388 -4.45 -32.82 39.58
C GLY A 388 -3.65 -32.23 40.75
N GLY A 389 -4.34 -31.86 41.82
CA GLY A 389 -3.76 -31.20 42.98
C GLY A 389 -2.92 -32.14 43.84
N VAL A 390 -1.60 -31.99 43.81
CA VAL A 390 -0.66 -32.70 44.70
C VAL A 390 0.44 -31.79 45.26
N THR A 391 1.00 -32.17 46.40
CA THR A 391 2.32 -31.67 46.82
C THR A 391 3.36 -32.06 45.76
N ALA A 392 4.46 -31.29 45.67
CA ALA A 392 5.49 -31.45 44.64
C ALA A 392 5.91 -32.93 44.45
N PRO A 393 6.11 -33.39 43.21
CA PRO A 393 6.33 -34.81 42.93
C PRO A 393 7.64 -35.31 43.55
N TYR A 394 7.56 -36.36 44.36
CA TYR A 394 8.73 -37.05 44.91
C TYR A 394 8.82 -38.49 44.40
N VAL A 395 10.04 -38.97 44.14
CA VAL A 395 10.28 -40.35 43.72
C VAL A 395 9.85 -41.30 44.85
N GLY A 396 8.81 -42.11 44.60
CA GLY A 396 8.19 -42.98 45.60
C GLY A 396 7.08 -42.34 46.46
N GLY A 397 6.71 -41.08 46.20
CA GLY A 397 5.60 -40.39 46.86
C GLY A 397 4.25 -40.56 46.16
N ALA A 398 3.22 -39.86 46.67
CA ALA A 398 1.95 -39.69 45.96
C ALA A 398 2.15 -38.90 44.66
N VAL A 399 1.32 -39.17 43.65
CA VAL A 399 1.45 -38.58 42.31
C VAL A 399 0.09 -38.06 41.82
N GLY A 400 0.07 -36.85 41.27
CA GLY A 400 -1.14 -36.27 40.68
C GLY A 400 -1.29 -36.68 39.23
N GLY A 401 -2.52 -36.68 38.72
CA GLY A 401 -2.78 -36.82 37.30
C GLY A 401 -2.34 -35.61 36.50
N GLY A 402 -1.70 -35.82 35.36
CA GLY A 402 -1.60 -34.79 34.33
C GLY A 402 -2.94 -34.57 33.65
N GLY A 403 -3.23 -33.35 33.20
CA GLY A 403 -4.38 -33.05 32.35
C GLY A 403 -4.18 -33.60 30.93
N GLY A 404 -5.27 -33.92 30.24
CA GLY A 404 -5.24 -34.23 28.81
C GLY A 404 -5.06 -32.97 27.97
N GLY A 405 -4.51 -33.10 26.77
CA GLY A 405 -4.42 -31.99 25.80
C GLY A 405 -5.76 -31.69 25.12
N GLY A 406 -5.89 -30.49 24.57
CA GLY A 406 -7.02 -30.12 23.72
C GLY A 406 -7.06 -30.90 22.40
N GLY A 407 -8.26 -31.12 21.85
CA GLY A 407 -8.46 -31.75 20.54
C GLY A 407 -8.00 -30.87 19.37
N ALA A 408 -8.09 -31.41 18.15
CA ALA A 408 -7.67 -30.73 16.92
C ALA A 408 -8.66 -30.99 15.77
N LEU A 409 -8.39 -30.38 14.61
CA LEU A 409 -9.16 -30.54 13.37
C LEU A 409 -8.20 -30.76 12.19
N GLY A 410 -8.74 -31.02 10.99
CA GLY A 410 -7.96 -31.13 9.76
C GLY A 410 -6.93 -32.27 9.74
N GLY A 411 -7.13 -33.30 10.58
CA GLY A 411 -6.18 -34.41 10.76
C GLY A 411 -4.93 -34.05 11.57
N GLN A 412 -4.82 -32.82 12.07
CA GLN A 412 -3.65 -32.36 12.83
C GLN A 412 -3.62 -32.98 14.25
N ALA A 413 -2.45 -33.00 14.88
CA ALA A 413 -2.31 -33.49 16.24
C ALA A 413 -2.93 -32.52 17.26
N GLY A 414 -3.65 -33.04 18.25
CA GLY A 414 -4.05 -32.25 19.42
C GLY A 414 -2.88 -31.91 20.35
N GLY A 415 -3.15 -31.11 21.38
CA GLY A 415 -2.15 -30.76 22.40
C GLY A 415 -1.61 -32.01 23.11
N HIS A 416 -0.37 -31.97 23.59
CA HIS A 416 0.22 -33.05 24.39
C HIS A 416 -0.47 -33.17 25.76
N GLY A 417 -0.58 -34.38 26.31
CA GLY A 417 -1.02 -34.57 27.69
C GLY A 417 0.07 -34.16 28.69
N GLY A 418 -0.30 -33.53 29.80
CA GLY A 418 0.65 -33.10 30.83
C GLY A 418 1.24 -34.25 31.64
N THR A 419 2.38 -34.05 32.31
CA THR A 419 3.04 -35.10 33.07
C THR A 419 2.43 -35.34 34.46
N SER A 420 2.55 -36.57 34.94
CA SER A 420 2.38 -36.96 36.34
C SER A 420 3.75 -36.90 37.02
N GLY A 421 4.10 -35.69 37.49
CA GLY A 421 5.38 -35.42 38.14
C GLY A 421 6.59 -35.52 37.19
N PHE A 422 7.69 -36.08 37.69
CA PHE A 422 8.97 -36.26 36.96
C PHE A 422 9.02 -37.48 36.02
N GLY A 423 7.92 -38.24 35.89
CA GLY A 423 7.98 -39.58 35.31
C GLY A 423 8.01 -39.65 33.79
N THR A 424 8.65 -40.70 33.26
CA THR A 424 8.61 -41.10 31.85
C THR A 424 7.57 -42.21 31.62
N GLY A 425 7.38 -42.63 30.36
CA GLY A 425 6.39 -43.66 30.02
C GLY A 425 4.97 -43.19 30.34
N VAL A 426 4.18 -44.01 31.05
CA VAL A 426 2.78 -43.68 31.39
C VAL A 426 2.64 -42.43 32.26
N TYR A 427 3.69 -42.07 33.01
CA TYR A 427 3.73 -40.83 33.79
C TYR A 427 4.05 -39.59 32.94
N GLY A 428 4.65 -39.76 31.75
CA GLY A 428 5.03 -38.64 30.87
C GLY A 428 3.87 -38.02 30.09
N GLY A 429 2.66 -38.58 30.21
CA GLY A 429 1.57 -38.29 29.29
C GLY A 429 1.82 -38.88 27.90
N THR A 430 1.03 -38.45 26.93
CA THR A 430 1.13 -38.90 25.53
C THR A 430 0.99 -37.72 24.57
N SER A 431 1.59 -37.83 23.39
CA SER A 431 1.36 -36.89 22.29
C SER A 431 -0.09 -36.92 21.80
N GLY A 432 -0.56 -35.81 21.23
CA GLY A 432 -1.77 -35.83 20.43
C GLY A 432 -1.64 -36.69 19.18
N SER A 433 -2.77 -37.13 18.66
CA SER A 433 -2.93 -37.85 17.39
C SER A 433 -3.96 -37.13 16.52
N ALA A 434 -4.27 -37.63 15.33
CA ALA A 434 -5.15 -36.95 14.38
C ALA A 434 -6.50 -36.56 15.02
N ASN A 435 -6.78 -35.25 15.01
CA ASN A 435 -7.94 -34.58 15.62
C ASN A 435 -8.07 -34.75 17.16
N THR A 436 -7.10 -35.36 17.84
CA THR A 436 -7.23 -35.83 19.23
C THR A 436 -6.05 -35.40 20.09
N GLY A 437 -6.32 -34.81 21.25
CA GLY A 437 -5.32 -34.46 22.25
C GLY A 437 -4.71 -35.70 22.90
N GLY A 438 -3.51 -35.53 23.45
CA GLY A 438 -2.83 -36.53 24.24
C GLY A 438 -3.53 -36.78 25.57
N ASN A 439 -3.53 -38.02 26.05
CA ASN A 439 -3.90 -38.33 27.43
C ASN A 439 -2.79 -37.85 28.37
N GLY A 440 -3.17 -37.21 29.47
CA GLY A 440 -2.27 -36.83 30.55
C GLY A 440 -1.68 -38.05 31.26
N GLY A 441 -0.53 -37.83 31.89
CA GLY A 441 0.20 -38.87 32.61
C GLY A 441 -0.53 -39.35 33.86
N GLY A 442 -0.30 -40.60 34.23
CA GLY A 442 -0.93 -41.21 35.40
C GLY A 442 -0.26 -42.50 35.85
N TYR A 443 -0.77 -43.07 36.95
CA TYR A 443 -0.25 -44.30 37.55
C TYR A 443 -0.31 -45.51 36.60
N ASN A 444 -1.35 -45.60 35.78
CA ASN A 444 -1.47 -46.53 34.66
C ASN A 444 -2.42 -45.93 33.60
N PRO A 445 -2.55 -46.52 32.38
CA PRO A 445 -3.32 -45.90 31.29
C PRO A 445 -4.83 -45.71 31.53
N ASN A 446 -5.38 -46.23 32.63
CA ASN A 446 -6.80 -46.16 32.98
C ASN A 446 -7.13 -45.19 34.12
N TYR A 447 -6.15 -44.79 34.93
CA TYR A 447 -6.35 -43.99 36.14
C TYR A 447 -5.42 -42.77 36.18
N MET A 448 -5.82 -41.76 36.96
CA MET A 448 -5.13 -40.49 37.21
C MET A 448 -5.08 -39.52 36.03
N GLY A 449 -4.62 -39.97 34.86
CA GLY A 449 -4.45 -39.14 33.68
C GLY A 449 -5.77 -38.65 33.08
N GLY A 450 -5.92 -37.34 32.89
CA GLY A 450 -7.03 -36.76 32.14
C GLY A 450 -7.00 -37.13 30.67
N ARG A 451 -8.16 -37.38 30.05
CA ARG A 451 -8.22 -37.76 28.63
C ARG A 451 -8.06 -36.56 27.71
N GLY A 452 -7.43 -36.79 26.56
CA GLY A 452 -7.38 -35.77 25.51
C GLY A 452 -8.76 -35.43 24.96
N GLY A 453 -8.96 -34.19 24.55
CA GLY A 453 -10.13 -33.78 23.77
C GLY A 453 -10.08 -34.34 22.34
N SER A 454 -11.23 -34.46 21.69
CA SER A 454 -11.35 -34.94 20.31
C SER A 454 -12.33 -34.03 19.55
N SER A 455 -13.28 -34.59 18.79
CA SER A 455 -14.52 -33.88 18.44
C SER A 455 -15.43 -33.65 19.66
N THR A 456 -15.25 -34.42 20.75
CA THR A 456 -15.88 -34.22 22.06
C THR A 456 -14.84 -33.95 23.15
N GLY A 457 -15.23 -33.27 24.21
CA GLY A 457 -14.41 -33.02 25.38
C GLY A 457 -13.86 -34.29 26.02
N GLY A 458 -12.61 -34.24 26.46
CA GLY A 458 -11.93 -35.36 27.11
C GLY A 458 -12.48 -35.62 28.51
N ALA A 459 -12.76 -36.88 28.83
CA ALA A 459 -13.15 -37.26 30.19
C ALA A 459 -12.04 -36.90 31.21
N GLY A 460 -12.44 -36.41 32.38
CA GLY A 460 -11.51 -36.18 33.49
C GLY A 460 -10.84 -37.47 33.97
N GLY A 461 -9.67 -37.34 34.59
CA GLY A 461 -8.92 -38.48 35.13
C GLY A 461 -9.73 -39.21 36.20
N VAL A 462 -9.84 -40.54 36.06
CA VAL A 462 -10.47 -41.39 37.08
C VAL A 462 -9.47 -41.60 38.21
N GLY A 463 -9.81 -41.15 39.41
CA GLY A 463 -8.96 -41.30 40.58
C GLY A 463 -8.67 -42.77 40.89
N ALA A 464 -7.42 -43.07 41.25
CA ALA A 464 -7.10 -44.30 41.98
C ALA A 464 -7.82 -44.31 43.34
N ALA A 465 -7.75 -45.41 44.09
CA ALA A 465 -8.42 -45.52 45.39
C ALA A 465 -8.10 -44.30 46.31
N ASN A 466 -9.15 -43.64 46.78
CA ASN A 466 -9.15 -42.39 47.57
C ASN A 466 -8.79 -41.08 46.83
N TYR A 467 -8.24 -41.11 45.62
CA TYR A 467 -7.93 -39.89 44.84
C TYR A 467 -9.21 -39.24 44.27
N SER A 468 -9.19 -37.92 44.11
CA SER A 468 -10.28 -37.19 43.45
C SER A 468 -10.26 -37.40 41.93
N ASN A 469 -11.42 -37.35 41.29
CA ASN A 469 -11.48 -37.34 39.82
C ASN A 469 -11.07 -35.96 39.28
N GLY A 470 -10.64 -35.89 38.02
CA GLY A 470 -10.60 -34.64 37.26
C GLY A 470 -11.98 -34.26 36.70
N GLY A 471 -12.16 -32.99 36.35
CA GLY A 471 -13.31 -32.52 35.57
C GLY A 471 -13.17 -32.84 34.08
N ALA A 472 -14.27 -33.04 33.37
CA ALA A 472 -14.27 -33.24 31.93
C ALA A 472 -13.98 -31.93 31.18
N GLY A 473 -13.31 -32.04 30.03
CA GLY A 473 -13.18 -30.93 29.07
C GLY A 473 -14.52 -30.63 28.40
N GLY A 474 -14.67 -29.40 27.91
CA GLY A 474 -15.87 -28.95 27.21
C GLY A 474 -15.97 -29.51 25.79
N THR A 475 -17.16 -29.45 25.21
CA THR A 475 -17.40 -29.75 23.79
C THR A 475 -18.02 -28.52 23.13
N ALA A 476 -17.43 -28.04 22.04
CA ALA A 476 -17.99 -26.98 21.21
C ALA A 476 -18.29 -27.55 19.83
N ASN A 477 -19.56 -27.53 19.41
CA ASN A 477 -20.05 -28.11 18.16
C ASN A 477 -21.07 -27.16 17.53
N ASN A 478 -20.88 -26.78 16.26
CA ASN A 478 -21.81 -25.92 15.52
C ASN A 478 -22.53 -26.63 14.35
N GLY A 479 -22.51 -27.96 14.34
CA GLY A 479 -23.09 -28.79 13.27
C GLY A 479 -22.20 -28.93 12.04
N THR A 480 -21.18 -28.07 11.86
CA THR A 480 -20.21 -28.16 10.75
C THR A 480 -18.85 -28.67 11.25
N ILE A 481 -18.38 -28.15 12.38
CA ILE A 481 -17.15 -28.55 13.06
C ILE A 481 -17.41 -28.73 14.56
N SER A 482 -16.64 -29.64 15.18
CA SER A 482 -16.77 -29.99 16.61
C SER A 482 -15.39 -30.23 17.21
N ILE A 483 -15.11 -29.63 18.37
CA ILE A 483 -13.84 -29.75 19.08
C ILE A 483 -14.04 -29.90 20.59
N GLY A 484 -13.14 -30.63 21.24
CA GLY A 484 -13.14 -30.89 22.67
C GLY A 484 -11.92 -30.30 23.40
N GLY A 485 -12.12 -29.78 24.60
CA GLY A 485 -11.05 -29.50 25.55
C GLY A 485 -10.53 -30.79 26.20
N GLY A 486 -9.32 -30.77 26.74
CA GLY A 486 -8.77 -31.89 27.51
C GLY A 486 -9.40 -32.00 28.91
N GLY A 487 -9.56 -33.21 29.43
CA GLY A 487 -10.01 -33.46 30.80
C GLY A 487 -8.90 -33.19 31.82
N GLY A 488 -9.25 -32.70 33.01
CA GLY A 488 -8.31 -32.48 34.10
C GLY A 488 -7.77 -33.78 34.70
N GLY A 489 -6.63 -33.75 35.37
CA GLY A 489 -6.05 -34.89 36.08
C GLY A 489 -6.57 -35.07 37.52
N SER A 490 -6.41 -36.26 38.10
CA SER A 490 -6.83 -36.61 39.47
C SER A 490 -5.93 -36.04 40.59
N GLY A 491 -6.49 -35.59 41.71
CA GLY A 491 -5.76 -34.97 42.84
C GLY A 491 -5.81 -35.75 44.17
N TRP A 492 -5.02 -35.28 45.15
CA TRP A 492 -4.83 -35.95 46.45
C TRP A 492 -4.69 -35.01 47.66
N ASP A 493 -3.71 -34.12 47.70
CA ASP A 493 -3.31 -33.39 48.93
C ASP A 493 -3.04 -31.89 48.73
N LYS A 494 -3.46 -31.34 47.58
CA LYS A 494 -3.44 -29.90 47.26
C LYS A 494 -4.65 -29.47 46.44
N PRO A 495 -4.87 -28.14 46.28
CA PRO A 495 -5.88 -27.63 45.37
C PRO A 495 -5.66 -28.11 43.94
N GLY A 496 -6.75 -28.53 43.30
CA GLY A 496 -6.76 -28.86 41.89
C GLY A 496 -6.55 -27.61 41.03
N ARG A 497 -6.01 -27.79 39.83
CA ARG A 497 -5.58 -26.67 38.98
C ARG A 497 -6.55 -26.35 37.86
N ALA A 498 -6.57 -25.09 37.43
CA ALA A 498 -7.50 -24.60 36.42
C ALA A 498 -7.29 -25.29 35.07
N GLY A 499 -8.39 -25.64 34.40
CA GLY A 499 -8.38 -26.01 32.99
C GLY A 499 -8.12 -24.78 32.11
N ALA A 500 -7.41 -24.96 31.00
CA ALA A 500 -7.12 -23.87 30.07
C ALA A 500 -8.40 -23.33 29.43
N SER A 501 -8.57 -22.02 29.44
CA SER A 501 -9.61 -21.35 28.63
C SER A 501 -9.17 -21.26 27.16
N ALA A 502 -10.13 -21.10 26.24
CA ALA A 502 -9.87 -21.05 24.81
C ALA A 502 -10.77 -20.06 24.05
N SER A 503 -10.26 -19.46 22.96
CA SER A 503 -11.06 -18.63 22.05
C SER A 503 -10.81 -18.94 20.56
N GLY A 504 -11.90 -19.13 19.81
CA GLY A 504 -11.87 -19.74 18.47
C GLY A 504 -11.56 -18.74 17.37
N GLY A 505 -12.39 -17.70 17.25
CA GLY A 505 -12.21 -16.65 16.25
C GLY A 505 -11.03 -15.72 16.58
N ILE A 506 -11.18 -14.90 17.61
CA ILE A 506 -10.28 -13.79 17.93
C ILE A 506 -9.95 -13.75 19.43
N TYR A 507 -8.70 -13.44 19.75
CA TYR A 507 -8.29 -12.92 21.05
C TYR A 507 -7.78 -11.50 20.89
N ASN A 508 -8.44 -10.54 21.55
CA ASN A 508 -8.01 -9.15 21.64
C ASN A 508 -7.38 -8.90 23.02
N ALA A 509 -6.07 -8.71 23.07
CA ALA A 509 -5.33 -8.50 24.33
C ALA A 509 -5.67 -7.14 24.98
N SER A 510 -5.21 -6.92 26.22
CA SER A 510 -5.43 -5.67 26.96
C SER A 510 -4.77 -4.44 26.34
N SER A 511 -3.76 -4.62 25.48
CA SER A 511 -3.15 -3.57 24.66
C SER A 511 -3.86 -3.36 23.31
N GLY A 512 -4.82 -4.22 22.97
CA GLY A 512 -5.40 -4.29 21.64
C GLY A 512 -6.67 -3.46 21.47
N THR A 513 -6.74 -2.70 20.38
CA THR A 513 -7.99 -2.14 19.85
C THR A 513 -8.41 -3.00 18.67
N LEU A 514 -9.62 -3.56 18.71
CA LEU A 514 -10.22 -4.30 17.60
C LEU A 514 -11.43 -3.52 17.08
N THR A 515 -11.35 -3.04 15.84
CA THR A 515 -12.43 -2.35 15.13
C THR A 515 -13.02 -3.28 14.08
N VAL A 516 -14.34 -3.43 14.02
CA VAL A 516 -15.04 -4.33 13.08
C VAL A 516 -16.13 -3.55 12.35
N VAL A 517 -15.92 -3.32 11.06
CA VAL A 517 -16.66 -2.42 10.18
C VAL A 517 -16.87 -3.01 8.77
N GLY A 518 -17.52 -2.27 7.86
CA GLY A 518 -17.86 -2.75 6.53
C GLY A 518 -18.81 -3.94 6.57
N THR A 519 -18.68 -4.87 5.62
CA THR A 519 -19.47 -6.11 5.58
C THR A 519 -19.01 -7.19 6.57
N SER A 520 -17.97 -6.93 7.39
CA SER A 520 -17.26 -7.94 8.20
C SER A 520 -18.17 -8.87 9.01
N VAL A 521 -17.90 -10.19 8.95
CA VAL A 521 -18.68 -11.23 9.65
C VAL A 521 -17.77 -12.20 10.41
N ILE A 522 -17.97 -12.30 11.72
CA ILE A 522 -17.30 -13.27 12.59
C ILE A 522 -18.29 -14.41 12.88
N SER A 523 -18.08 -15.56 12.22
CA SER A 523 -19.09 -16.65 12.21
C SER A 523 -18.50 -18.07 12.19
N ASN A 524 -19.26 -19.07 12.65
CA ASN A 524 -18.87 -20.48 12.64
C ASN A 524 -17.57 -20.84 13.41
N ASN A 525 -17.06 -19.96 14.26
CA ASN A 525 -15.85 -20.23 15.05
C ASN A 525 -16.18 -20.99 16.35
N ILE A 526 -15.35 -21.96 16.75
CA ILE A 526 -15.62 -22.83 17.91
C ILE A 526 -14.49 -22.81 18.93
N ALA A 527 -14.81 -22.91 20.23
CA ALA A 527 -13.78 -23.05 21.25
C ALA A 527 -14.22 -23.88 22.45
N ALA A 528 -13.40 -24.87 22.82
CA ALA A 528 -13.65 -25.75 23.94
C ALA A 528 -12.65 -25.55 25.08
N GLY A 529 -13.12 -25.25 26.29
CA GLY A 529 -12.27 -25.09 27.47
C GLY A 529 -11.91 -26.43 28.13
N GLY A 530 -10.72 -26.50 28.74
CA GLY A 530 -10.26 -27.68 29.47
C GLY A 530 -11.00 -27.93 30.79
N GLY A 531 -11.02 -29.17 31.25
CA GLY A 531 -11.56 -29.55 32.55
C GLY A 531 -10.60 -29.19 33.69
N GLY A 532 -11.14 -28.81 34.85
CA GLY A 532 -10.32 -28.54 36.04
C GLY A 532 -9.74 -29.82 36.64
N GLY A 533 -8.52 -29.75 37.17
CA GLY A 533 -7.90 -30.86 37.89
C GLY A 533 -8.59 -31.14 39.23
N GLY A 534 -8.59 -32.39 39.66
CA GLY A 534 -9.17 -32.82 40.94
C GLY A 534 -8.44 -32.20 42.14
N GLY A 535 -9.20 -31.90 43.20
CA GLY A 535 -8.67 -31.37 44.47
C GLY A 535 -8.26 -32.46 45.46
N GLY A 536 -8.40 -32.17 46.75
CA GLY A 536 -8.05 -33.11 47.81
C GLY A 536 -8.83 -34.43 47.75
N GLY A 537 -8.15 -35.55 47.94
CA GLY A 537 -8.69 -36.91 48.01
C GLY A 537 -9.15 -37.29 49.41
N LEU A 538 -9.87 -38.41 49.51
CA LEU A 538 -10.41 -38.93 50.76
C LEU A 538 -9.27 -39.32 51.73
N GLY A 539 -9.09 -38.55 52.81
CA GLY A 539 -7.97 -38.72 53.74
C GLY A 539 -6.65 -38.07 53.30
N GLY A 540 -6.65 -37.29 52.21
CA GLY A 540 -5.53 -36.44 51.79
C GLY A 540 -5.66 -35.05 52.41
N SER A 541 -6.45 -34.16 51.79
CA SER A 541 -6.73 -32.82 52.31
C SER A 541 -8.14 -32.32 51.96
N ALA A 542 -8.60 -31.27 52.66
CA ALA A 542 -9.87 -30.57 52.35
C ALA A 542 -9.72 -29.52 51.24
N ASP A 543 -8.74 -29.67 50.34
CA ASP A 543 -8.48 -28.70 49.28
C ASP A 543 -9.49 -28.82 48.14
N SER A 544 -9.90 -27.69 47.57
CA SER A 544 -10.89 -27.63 46.49
C SER A 544 -10.29 -28.02 45.14
N GLY A 545 -11.11 -28.55 44.23
CA GLY A 545 -10.69 -28.83 42.86
C GLY A 545 -10.59 -27.57 41.99
N GLY A 546 -9.92 -27.71 40.85
CA GLY A 546 -9.61 -26.59 39.96
C GLY A 546 -10.80 -26.13 39.13
N ALA A 547 -10.80 -24.84 38.77
CA ALA A 547 -11.83 -24.26 37.91
C ALA A 547 -11.78 -24.83 36.49
N ALA A 548 -12.93 -24.81 35.80
CA ALA A 548 -13.00 -25.10 34.37
C ALA A 548 -12.39 -23.98 33.52
N GLY A 549 -11.81 -24.37 32.39
CA GLY A 549 -11.55 -23.45 31.30
C GLY A 549 -12.85 -23.01 30.61
N LYS A 550 -12.95 -21.72 30.28
CA LYS A 550 -14.05 -21.16 29.48
C LYS A 550 -13.82 -21.42 27.99
N GLY A 551 -14.83 -21.87 27.27
CA GLY A 551 -14.87 -21.86 25.81
C GLY A 551 -15.55 -20.60 25.28
N VAL A 552 -14.87 -19.85 24.40
CA VAL A 552 -15.40 -18.63 23.74
C VAL A 552 -15.35 -18.75 22.22
N GLY A 553 -16.49 -18.94 21.56
CA GLY A 553 -16.55 -19.20 20.11
C GLY A 553 -15.92 -18.08 19.27
N ALA A 554 -16.46 -16.86 19.36
CA ALA A 554 -16.07 -15.75 18.50
C ALA A 554 -14.91 -14.89 19.06
N ILE A 555 -15.15 -14.06 20.09
CA ILE A 555 -14.19 -13.03 20.54
C ILE A 555 -13.98 -13.11 22.05
N TRP A 556 -12.73 -13.26 22.47
CA TRP A 556 -12.28 -12.97 23.83
C TRP A 556 -11.65 -11.56 23.85
N ASN A 557 -12.27 -10.62 24.57
CA ASN A 557 -11.82 -9.23 24.61
C ASN A 557 -11.27 -8.84 25.99
N LYS A 558 -10.00 -8.44 26.05
CA LYS A 558 -9.37 -7.76 27.20
C LYS A 558 -9.09 -6.28 26.97
N GLY A 559 -9.01 -5.85 25.71
CA GLY A 559 -8.75 -4.46 25.32
C GLY A 559 -10.03 -3.73 24.93
N THR A 560 -9.96 -2.94 23.86
CA THR A 560 -11.10 -2.20 23.32
C THR A 560 -11.68 -2.92 22.11
N LEU A 561 -12.99 -3.16 22.11
CA LEU A 561 -13.74 -3.67 20.95
C LEU A 561 -14.74 -2.63 20.45
N LEU A 562 -14.57 -2.19 19.21
CA LEU A 562 -15.48 -1.33 18.47
C LEU A 562 -16.11 -2.15 17.34
N MET A 563 -17.43 -2.25 17.28
CA MET A 563 -18.15 -3.05 16.30
C MET A 563 -19.47 -2.39 15.94
N THR A 564 -19.80 -2.29 14.65
CA THR A 564 -21.10 -1.70 14.26
C THR A 564 -22.25 -2.61 14.64
N ALA A 565 -23.45 -2.04 14.81
CA ALA A 565 -24.66 -2.79 15.10
C ALA A 565 -24.97 -3.85 14.02
N ALA A 566 -24.61 -3.59 12.75
CA ALA A 566 -24.77 -4.54 11.65
C ALA A 566 -23.79 -5.72 11.77
N ASN A 567 -22.50 -5.45 12.02
CA ASN A 567 -21.50 -6.51 12.19
C ASN A 567 -21.78 -7.36 13.45
N PHE A 568 -22.29 -6.74 14.52
CA PHE A 568 -22.74 -7.44 15.72
C PHE A 568 -23.96 -8.34 15.46
N ALA A 569 -24.96 -7.86 14.73
CA ALA A 569 -26.12 -8.65 14.33
C ALA A 569 -25.77 -9.81 13.39
N ALA A 570 -24.71 -9.68 12.58
CA ALA A 570 -24.23 -10.73 11.68
C ALA A 570 -23.50 -11.90 12.39
N MET A 571 -23.13 -11.77 13.68
CA MET A 571 -22.38 -12.79 14.41
C MET A 571 -23.19 -14.09 14.61
N SER A 572 -22.82 -15.13 13.88
CA SER A 572 -23.66 -16.32 13.66
C SER A 572 -22.86 -17.64 13.73
N GLY A 573 -23.48 -18.73 14.19
CA GLY A 573 -22.87 -20.08 14.20
C GLY A 573 -21.62 -20.28 15.09
N ASN A 574 -21.17 -19.26 15.81
CA ASN A 574 -20.05 -19.38 16.75
C ASN A 574 -20.51 -20.17 18.00
N VAL A 575 -19.66 -21.06 18.53
CA VAL A 575 -20.01 -21.91 19.69
C VAL A 575 -18.87 -22.00 20.70
N GLY A 576 -19.15 -21.66 21.96
CA GLY A 576 -18.28 -21.97 23.09
C GLY A 576 -18.72 -23.25 23.79
N GLY A 577 -17.76 -24.01 24.33
CA GLY A 577 -18.01 -25.16 25.19
C GLY A 577 -17.04 -25.21 26.36
N SER A 578 -17.42 -24.74 27.54
CA SER A 578 -16.56 -24.78 28.74
C SER A 578 -16.40 -26.19 29.30
N GLY A 579 -15.30 -26.43 30.01
CA GLY A 579 -15.12 -27.65 30.81
C GLY A 579 -15.98 -27.68 32.07
N SER A 580 -15.87 -28.80 32.80
CA SER A 580 -16.33 -28.93 34.18
C SER A 580 -15.17 -28.68 35.15
N GLY A 581 -15.46 -28.06 36.29
CA GLY A 581 -14.49 -27.95 37.39
C GLY A 581 -14.16 -29.32 37.97
N GLY A 582 -12.96 -29.45 38.55
CA GLY A 582 -12.53 -30.70 39.18
C GLY A 582 -13.26 -30.92 40.52
N PRO A 583 -13.77 -32.13 40.81
CA PRO A 583 -14.28 -32.45 42.14
C PRO A 583 -13.16 -32.59 43.19
N ALA A 584 -13.55 -32.63 44.46
CA ALA A 584 -12.72 -33.02 45.58
C ALA A 584 -13.49 -34.03 46.46
N LEU A 585 -12.77 -34.93 47.13
CA LEU A 585 -13.32 -36.00 47.98
C LEU A 585 -12.91 -35.89 49.45
N GLY A 586 -11.84 -35.15 49.76
CA GLY A 586 -11.36 -34.92 51.14
C GLY A 586 -12.12 -33.85 51.93
N GLY A 587 -13.29 -33.42 51.46
CA GLY A 587 -14.10 -32.35 52.07
C GLY A 587 -13.92 -30.96 51.46
N GLY A 588 -13.05 -30.81 50.45
CA GLY A 588 -12.95 -29.60 49.64
C GLY A 588 -14.13 -29.42 48.69
N SER A 589 -14.26 -28.22 48.10
CA SER A 589 -15.32 -27.94 47.11
C SER A 589 -14.95 -28.43 45.71
N THR A 590 -15.96 -28.72 44.89
CA THR A 590 -15.77 -28.85 43.43
C THR A 590 -15.42 -27.48 42.86
N GLY A 591 -14.45 -27.42 41.95
CA GLY A 591 -14.03 -26.18 41.30
C GLY A 591 -15.12 -25.55 40.44
N ALA A 592 -15.01 -24.24 40.20
CA ALA A 592 -16.02 -23.50 39.46
C ALA A 592 -16.14 -23.97 38.01
N SER A 593 -17.34 -24.43 37.62
CA SER A 593 -17.69 -24.64 36.20
C SER A 593 -18.24 -23.34 35.63
N VAL A 594 -17.64 -22.80 34.58
CA VAL A 594 -17.97 -21.47 34.03
C VAL A 594 -18.83 -21.57 32.78
N ALA A 595 -19.88 -20.75 32.66
CA ALA A 595 -20.70 -20.72 31.45
C ALA A 595 -19.85 -20.41 30.20
N ALA A 596 -20.13 -21.13 29.11
CA ALA A 596 -19.52 -20.90 27.81
C ALA A 596 -20.06 -19.62 27.16
N VAL A 597 -19.37 -19.10 26.15
CA VAL A 597 -19.80 -17.90 25.43
C VAL A 597 -19.69 -18.14 23.92
N ASN A 598 -20.77 -17.91 23.18
CA ASN A 598 -20.79 -18.13 21.73
C ASN A 598 -20.13 -16.98 20.98
N ASN A 599 -20.58 -15.75 21.22
CA ASN A 599 -20.08 -14.55 20.55
C ASN A 599 -18.98 -13.84 21.37
N ILE A 600 -19.29 -12.73 22.03
CA ILE A 600 -18.29 -11.87 22.71
C ILE A 600 -18.22 -12.20 24.20
N PHE A 601 -17.04 -12.57 24.70
CA PHE A 601 -16.72 -12.56 26.14
C PHE A 601 -15.83 -11.34 26.44
N ASN A 602 -16.31 -10.45 27.30
CA ASN A 602 -15.55 -9.30 27.77
C ASN A 602 -14.89 -9.60 29.13
N ASP A 603 -13.57 -9.61 29.15
CA ASP A 603 -12.70 -10.04 30.24
C ASP A 603 -11.94 -8.84 30.83
N GLY A 604 -12.71 -7.85 31.32
CA GLY A 604 -12.19 -6.58 31.86
C GLY A 604 -11.94 -5.47 30.82
N GLY A 605 -12.15 -5.73 29.53
CA GLY A 605 -12.00 -4.74 28.47
C GLY A 605 -13.19 -3.78 28.30
N THR A 606 -13.16 -2.96 27.25
CA THR A 606 -14.30 -2.14 26.81
C THR A 606 -14.93 -2.72 25.55
N VAL A 607 -16.25 -2.58 25.41
CA VAL A 607 -17.01 -3.09 24.25
C VAL A 607 -18.07 -2.07 23.84
N ASN A 608 -18.06 -1.68 22.57
CA ASN A 608 -19.12 -0.92 21.92
C ASN A 608 -19.60 -1.69 20.68
N THR A 609 -20.74 -2.38 20.78
CA THR A 609 -21.42 -3.09 19.67
C THR A 609 -22.43 -2.23 18.91
N ALA A 610 -22.46 -0.93 19.19
CA ALA A 610 -23.16 0.09 18.42
C ALA A 610 -22.17 1.17 17.95
N TYR A 611 -20.94 0.77 17.62
CA TYR A 611 -19.93 1.70 17.11
C TYR A 611 -20.37 2.22 15.74
N ALA A 612 -20.49 3.53 15.64
CA ALA A 612 -20.68 4.25 14.40
C ALA A 612 -19.47 5.18 14.24
N PRO A 613 -18.62 5.00 13.21
CA PRO A 613 -17.59 5.98 12.91
C PRO A 613 -18.23 7.31 12.54
N THR A 614 -17.65 8.41 13.01
CA THR A 614 -18.05 9.75 12.56
C THR A 614 -17.52 10.01 11.14
N PRO A 615 -18.20 10.84 10.34
CA PRO A 615 -17.66 11.36 9.09
C PRO A 615 -16.27 11.98 9.24
N SER A 616 -15.37 11.60 8.33
CA SER A 616 -14.08 12.26 8.10
C SER A 616 -13.69 12.14 6.62
N ALA A 617 -13.12 13.20 6.04
CA ALA A 617 -12.73 13.22 4.63
C ALA A 617 -11.22 13.25 4.39
N THR A 618 -10.83 12.74 3.22
CA THR A 618 -9.60 13.13 2.50
C THR A 618 -9.97 14.18 1.46
N ILE A 619 -9.17 15.23 1.29
CA ILE A 619 -9.38 16.29 0.30
C ILE A 619 -8.15 16.40 -0.60
N VAL A 620 -8.35 16.40 -1.92
CA VAL A 620 -7.29 16.48 -2.92
C VAL A 620 -7.61 17.60 -3.90
N VAL A 621 -6.72 18.59 -3.99
CA VAL A 621 -6.64 19.56 -5.09
C VAL A 621 -5.70 18.98 -6.15
N ALA A 622 -6.22 18.64 -7.33
CA ALA A 622 -5.53 17.78 -8.30
C ALA A 622 -4.31 18.43 -8.94
N ASN A 623 -4.48 19.63 -9.52
CA ASN A 623 -3.37 20.53 -9.85
C ASN A 623 -3.15 21.47 -8.66
N ALA A 624 -1.98 21.39 -8.02
CA ALA A 624 -1.62 22.21 -6.86
C ALA A 624 -0.66 23.38 -7.19
N ALA A 625 -0.42 23.70 -8.46
CA ALA A 625 0.31 24.88 -8.93
C ALA A 625 -0.64 25.75 -9.78
N GLN A 626 -1.14 26.84 -9.20
CA GLN A 626 -2.27 27.59 -9.76
C GLN A 626 -1.86 28.97 -10.27
N HIS A 627 -1.72 29.09 -11.59
CA HIS A 627 -1.38 30.32 -12.32
C HIS A 627 -2.61 31.09 -12.80
N ILE A 628 -2.42 32.29 -13.37
CA ILE A 628 -3.51 33.12 -13.86
C ILE A 628 -4.31 32.40 -14.95
N GLY A 629 -5.64 32.37 -14.80
CA GLY A 629 -6.55 31.67 -15.70
C GLY A 629 -6.57 30.14 -15.57
N SER A 630 -5.75 29.55 -14.69
CA SER A 630 -5.84 28.12 -14.36
C SER A 630 -7.09 27.81 -13.53
N THR A 631 -7.47 26.54 -13.51
CA THR A 631 -8.41 25.95 -12.52
C THR A 631 -7.90 24.58 -12.12
N SER A 632 -8.49 23.99 -11.08
CA SER A 632 -8.10 22.66 -10.58
C SER A 632 -9.32 21.90 -10.09
N GLN A 633 -9.40 20.59 -10.37
CA GLN A 633 -10.43 19.75 -9.76
C GLN A 633 -10.08 19.50 -8.29
N VAL A 634 -11.08 19.63 -7.42
CA VAL A 634 -10.99 19.30 -6.00
C VAL A 634 -11.92 18.14 -5.71
N THR A 635 -11.36 17.05 -5.18
CA THR A 635 -12.06 15.82 -4.84
C THR A 635 -12.06 15.65 -3.32
N ILE A 636 -13.24 15.43 -2.75
CA ILE A 636 -13.47 15.19 -1.32
C ILE A 636 -14.06 13.78 -1.18
N THR A 637 -13.34 12.86 -0.55
CA THR A 637 -13.79 11.48 -0.33
C THR A 637 -13.94 11.21 1.16
N PHE A 638 -15.14 10.82 1.59
CA PHE A 638 -15.47 10.51 2.97
C PHE A 638 -15.29 9.02 3.29
N ASN A 639 -15.00 8.72 4.56
CA ASN A 639 -14.96 7.36 5.10
C ASN A 639 -16.32 6.63 5.11
N LEU A 640 -17.41 7.34 4.85
CA LEU A 640 -18.79 6.85 4.71
C LEU A 640 -19.64 7.92 4.01
N ALA A 641 -20.74 7.53 3.34
CA ALA A 641 -21.59 8.48 2.61
C ALA A 641 -22.17 9.57 3.52
N VAL A 642 -22.07 10.85 3.13
CA VAL A 642 -22.56 12.00 3.91
C VAL A 642 -23.69 12.78 3.23
N THR A 643 -24.46 13.46 4.07
CA THR A 643 -25.45 14.50 3.73
C THR A 643 -25.15 15.78 4.50
N GLY A 644 -25.77 16.89 4.11
CA GLY A 644 -25.54 18.21 4.72
C GLY A 644 -24.32 18.95 4.17
N PHE A 645 -23.35 18.25 3.57
CA PHE A 645 -22.14 18.85 3.00
C PHE A 645 -22.44 19.84 1.87
N THR A 646 -21.83 21.01 1.96
CA THR A 646 -21.90 22.14 1.03
C THR A 646 -20.59 22.92 1.01
N ASN A 647 -20.49 23.92 0.13
CA ASN A 647 -19.39 24.88 0.15
C ASN A 647 -19.35 25.76 1.42
N ALA A 648 -20.41 25.81 2.24
CA ALA A 648 -20.40 26.57 3.50
C ALA A 648 -19.54 25.89 4.58
N ASP A 649 -19.31 24.58 4.45
CA ASP A 649 -18.46 23.79 5.35
C ASP A 649 -16.97 23.90 4.98
N LEU A 650 -16.64 24.59 3.88
CA LEU A 650 -15.28 24.71 3.33
C LEU A 650 -14.71 26.12 3.50
N THR A 651 -13.58 26.22 4.20
CA THR A 651 -12.70 27.39 4.12
C THR A 651 -11.68 27.18 3.00
N VAL A 652 -11.64 28.09 2.03
CA VAL A 652 -10.73 28.06 0.87
C VAL A 652 -9.71 29.19 1.00
N SER A 653 -8.44 28.94 0.69
CA SER A 653 -7.36 29.91 0.82
C SER A 653 -6.94 30.45 -0.55
N ASN A 654 -7.01 31.77 -0.76
CA ASN A 654 -6.58 32.44 -2.00
C ASN A 654 -7.23 31.85 -3.28
N GLY A 655 -8.53 31.58 -3.20
CA GLY A 655 -9.35 31.15 -4.32
C GLY A 655 -10.77 30.81 -3.91
N THR A 656 -11.54 30.32 -4.89
CA THR A 656 -12.96 29.96 -4.75
C THR A 656 -13.22 28.56 -5.29
N LEU A 657 -14.36 27.97 -4.91
CA LEU A 657 -14.84 26.69 -5.43
C LEU A 657 -16.17 26.87 -6.16
N SER A 658 -16.39 26.11 -7.23
CA SER A 658 -17.74 25.82 -7.73
C SER A 658 -18.57 25.11 -6.66
N SER A 659 -19.89 25.01 -6.88
CA SER A 659 -20.74 24.10 -6.09
C SER A 659 -20.13 22.70 -6.02
N VAL A 660 -20.10 22.09 -4.83
CA VAL A 660 -19.74 20.67 -4.65
C VAL A 660 -20.84 19.76 -5.17
N ILE A 661 -20.47 18.70 -5.89
CA ILE A 661 -21.39 17.75 -6.53
C ILE A 661 -20.95 16.31 -6.21
N SER A 662 -21.87 15.44 -5.81
CA SER A 662 -21.65 13.99 -5.69
C SER A 662 -22.56 13.23 -6.64
N ASN A 663 -22.06 12.11 -7.18
CA ASN A 663 -22.78 11.20 -8.07
C ASN A 663 -22.93 9.78 -7.49
N ASP A 664 -22.40 9.52 -6.29
CA ASP A 664 -22.30 8.19 -5.66
C ASP A 664 -23.11 8.04 -4.37
N GLY A 665 -24.01 8.99 -4.09
CA GLY A 665 -24.81 9.04 -2.86
C GLY A 665 -24.13 9.74 -1.69
N GLY A 666 -22.99 10.39 -1.92
CA GLY A 666 -22.32 11.28 -0.95
C GLY A 666 -21.02 10.73 -0.37
N LEU A 667 -20.42 9.70 -0.98
CA LEU A 667 -19.08 9.22 -0.61
C LEU A 667 -18.00 10.14 -1.18
N THR A 668 -18.08 10.46 -2.47
CA THR A 668 -17.15 11.32 -3.19
C THR A 668 -17.87 12.53 -3.75
N TRP A 669 -17.26 13.70 -3.58
CA TRP A 669 -17.73 14.98 -4.05
C TRP A 669 -16.64 15.68 -4.86
N THR A 670 -17.01 16.35 -5.94
CA THR A 670 -16.10 17.14 -6.75
C THR A 670 -16.54 18.60 -6.87
N ALA A 671 -15.56 19.49 -7.01
CA ALA A 671 -15.74 20.90 -7.36
C ALA A 671 -14.55 21.39 -8.20
N THR A 672 -14.69 22.54 -8.85
CA THR A 672 -13.60 23.24 -9.54
C THR A 672 -13.11 24.39 -8.66
N PHE A 673 -11.83 24.36 -8.28
CA PHE A 673 -11.11 25.47 -7.68
C PHE A 673 -10.68 26.46 -8.76
N THR A 674 -10.81 27.75 -8.45
CA THR A 674 -10.29 28.87 -9.24
C THR A 674 -9.47 29.78 -8.31
N PRO A 675 -8.19 30.06 -8.60
CA PRO A 675 -7.36 30.92 -7.76
C PRO A 675 -7.83 32.37 -7.77
N ASP A 676 -7.59 33.08 -6.66
CA ASP A 676 -7.79 34.53 -6.60
C ASP A 676 -6.76 35.25 -7.48
N ALA A 677 -7.15 36.38 -8.07
CA ALA A 677 -6.31 37.16 -8.98
C ALA A 677 -5.33 38.08 -8.24
N SER A 678 -4.12 38.25 -8.81
CA SER A 678 -3.04 39.08 -8.23
C SER A 678 -2.56 38.61 -6.85
N VAL A 679 -2.48 37.29 -6.64
CA VAL A 679 -1.98 36.67 -5.40
C VAL A 679 -0.78 35.77 -5.70
N THR A 680 0.28 35.90 -4.90
CA THR A 680 1.40 34.95 -4.84
C THR A 680 1.48 34.38 -3.42
N SER A 681 1.27 33.07 -3.28
CA SER A 681 1.31 32.33 -2.01
C SER A 681 1.75 30.89 -2.25
N ALA A 682 2.88 30.49 -1.67
CA ALA A 682 3.39 29.12 -1.77
C ALA A 682 2.66 28.12 -0.86
N SER A 683 1.82 28.58 0.09
CA SER A 683 1.11 27.70 1.02
C SER A 683 -0.34 28.09 1.22
N ASN A 684 -1.24 27.20 0.82
CA ASN A 684 -2.68 27.37 0.80
C ASN A 684 -3.34 26.00 1.02
N HIS A 685 -4.46 25.97 1.75
CA HIS A 685 -5.24 24.76 2.00
C HIS A 685 -6.74 25.01 1.85
N ILE A 686 -7.48 23.95 1.51
CA ILE A 686 -8.92 23.86 1.73
C ILE A 686 -9.13 23.11 3.04
N VAL A 687 -9.92 23.67 3.93
CA VAL A 687 -10.26 23.07 5.23
C VAL A 687 -11.76 22.85 5.30
N LEU A 688 -12.16 21.59 5.44
CA LEU A 688 -13.52 21.17 5.75
C LEU A 688 -13.74 21.16 7.26
N ASP A 689 -14.79 21.81 7.74
CA ASP A 689 -15.36 21.53 9.05
C ASP A 689 -16.21 20.25 8.97
N ASN A 690 -15.73 19.16 9.57
CA ASN A 690 -16.47 17.90 9.55
C ASN A 690 -17.75 17.98 10.41
N THR A 691 -17.93 18.98 11.28
CA THR A 691 -19.12 19.07 12.15
C THR A 691 -20.40 19.47 11.41
N GLY A 692 -20.28 20.07 10.22
CA GLY A 692 -21.43 20.38 9.35
C GLY A 692 -21.96 19.16 8.58
N VAL A 693 -21.12 18.16 8.31
CA VAL A 693 -21.51 16.98 7.53
C VAL A 693 -22.08 15.88 8.43
N THR A 694 -23.10 15.15 7.95
CA THR A 694 -23.79 14.08 8.69
C THR A 694 -23.75 12.75 7.93
N GLY A 695 -23.37 11.66 8.58
CA GLY A 695 -23.31 10.34 7.97
C GLY A 695 -24.69 9.76 7.63
N VAL A 696 -24.90 9.39 6.36
CA VAL A 696 -26.17 8.82 5.85
C VAL A 696 -26.54 7.52 6.56
N SER A 697 -25.55 6.69 6.87
CA SER A 697 -25.74 5.36 7.45
C SER A 697 -26.00 5.35 8.96
N ASN A 698 -25.72 6.46 9.67
CA ASN A 698 -25.72 6.49 11.13
C ASN A 698 -26.32 7.76 11.77
N GLY A 699 -26.57 8.83 11.00
CA GLY A 699 -27.10 10.09 11.49
C GLY A 699 -26.16 10.88 12.41
N LEU A 700 -24.86 10.54 12.46
CA LEU A 700 -23.88 11.25 13.26
C LEU A 700 -23.22 12.38 12.46
N ALA A 701 -23.12 13.55 13.09
CA ALA A 701 -22.24 14.61 12.61
C ALA A 701 -20.77 14.15 12.63
N GLY A 702 -19.95 14.69 11.73
CA GLY A 702 -18.50 14.55 11.79
C GLY A 702 -17.87 15.34 12.94
N SER A 703 -16.54 15.32 13.02
CA SER A 703 -15.81 15.90 14.15
C SER A 703 -14.44 16.44 13.75
N GLY A 704 -14.10 17.63 14.25
CA GLY A 704 -12.84 18.29 13.89
C GLY A 704 -12.83 18.75 12.43
N THR A 705 -11.65 18.85 11.83
CA THR A 705 -11.49 19.29 10.44
C THR A 705 -10.78 18.26 9.58
N SER A 706 -11.04 18.31 8.29
CA SER A 706 -10.26 17.63 7.25
C SER A 706 -9.57 18.68 6.39
N THR A 707 -8.28 18.51 6.11
CA THR A 707 -7.44 19.49 5.41
C THR A 707 -6.92 18.90 4.11
N SER A 708 -6.93 19.69 3.03
CA SER A 708 -6.37 19.27 1.74
C SER A 708 -4.85 19.12 1.74
N ASN A 709 -4.31 18.51 0.69
CA ASN A 709 -2.96 18.82 0.25
C ASN A 709 -2.75 20.34 0.09
N ASN A 710 -1.52 20.80 0.33
CA ASN A 710 -1.13 22.19 0.07
C ASN A 710 -1.11 22.49 -1.43
N TYR A 711 -1.66 23.62 -1.85
CA TYR A 711 -1.46 24.19 -3.19
C TYR A 711 -0.71 25.52 -3.12
N ALA A 712 0.00 25.87 -4.18
CA ALA A 712 0.55 27.19 -4.43
C ALA A 712 -0.38 27.95 -5.40
N VAL A 713 -0.51 29.26 -5.19
CA VAL A 713 -1.23 30.19 -6.05
C VAL A 713 -0.25 31.26 -6.47
N ASP A 714 -0.15 31.54 -7.76
CA ASP A 714 0.69 32.61 -8.29
C ASP A 714 0.05 33.22 -9.54
N THR A 715 -0.81 34.21 -9.33
CA THR A 715 -1.63 34.88 -10.35
C THR A 715 -1.23 36.35 -10.56
N VAL A 716 -0.05 36.72 -10.07
CA VAL A 716 0.65 37.95 -10.44
C VAL A 716 1.16 37.82 -11.90
N ARG A 717 1.68 38.90 -12.49
CA ARG A 717 2.29 38.87 -13.81
C ARG A 717 3.65 39.55 -13.78
N PRO A 718 4.66 39.03 -14.49
CA PRO A 718 5.96 39.64 -14.56
C PRO A 718 5.93 41.00 -15.27
N THR A 719 6.41 42.01 -14.55
CA THR A 719 6.60 43.39 -15.03
C THR A 719 8.08 43.66 -15.25
N ALA A 720 8.42 44.62 -16.11
CA ALA A 720 9.80 44.90 -16.50
C ALA A 720 10.13 46.40 -16.48
N THR A 721 11.40 46.70 -16.18
CA THR A 721 12.03 48.02 -16.35
C THR A 721 13.27 47.87 -17.23
N VAL A 722 13.56 48.87 -18.08
CA VAL A 722 14.70 48.87 -19.01
C VAL A 722 15.46 50.20 -18.90
N ALA A 723 16.79 50.16 -18.82
CA ALA A 723 17.64 51.35 -18.72
C ALA A 723 18.94 51.23 -19.54
N VAL A 724 19.27 52.26 -20.33
CA VAL A 724 20.53 52.38 -21.07
C VAL A 724 21.53 53.17 -20.21
N ALA A 725 22.52 52.48 -19.66
CA ALA A 725 23.39 52.99 -18.61
C ALA A 725 24.29 54.16 -19.04
N SER A 726 24.77 54.16 -20.29
CA SER A 726 25.49 55.28 -20.91
C SER A 726 24.70 55.78 -22.12
N PRO A 727 23.82 56.78 -21.96
CA PRO A 727 22.84 57.17 -22.97
C PRO A 727 23.36 58.16 -24.03
N GLY A 728 24.68 58.32 -24.20
CA GLY A 728 25.28 59.16 -25.24
C GLY A 728 26.40 58.43 -25.94
N LEU A 729 26.19 58.03 -27.20
CA LEU A 729 27.03 57.04 -27.88
C LEU A 729 27.65 57.56 -29.17
N ASN A 730 28.98 57.50 -29.22
CA ASN A 730 29.79 57.93 -30.35
C ASN A 730 30.20 56.73 -31.23
N LEU A 731 30.77 56.99 -32.41
CA LEU A 731 31.26 55.95 -33.32
C LEU A 731 32.21 54.94 -32.63
N GLY A 732 31.81 53.67 -32.59
CA GLY A 732 32.58 52.58 -31.97
C GLY A 732 32.41 52.44 -30.46
N GLY A 733 31.60 53.28 -29.82
CA GLY A 733 31.14 53.08 -28.44
C GLY A 733 30.02 52.05 -28.35
N SER A 734 29.78 51.55 -27.13
CA SER A 734 28.64 50.69 -26.79
C SER A 734 28.11 51.07 -25.40
N SER A 735 26.92 50.58 -25.05
CA SER A 735 26.28 50.82 -23.76
C SER A 735 25.80 49.51 -23.14
N VAL A 736 25.82 49.40 -21.82
CA VAL A 736 25.10 48.33 -21.13
C VAL A 736 23.63 48.74 -21.01
N VAL A 737 22.74 47.84 -21.39
CA VAL A 737 21.30 47.92 -21.17
C VAL A 737 20.98 47.02 -20.00
N ASN A 738 20.49 47.59 -18.91
CA ASN A 738 20.00 46.86 -17.75
C ASN A 738 18.51 46.60 -17.94
N ILE A 739 18.06 45.37 -17.71
CA ILE A 739 16.66 44.99 -17.65
C ILE A 739 16.42 44.35 -16.27
N THR A 740 15.43 44.84 -15.53
CA THR A 740 15.05 44.27 -14.23
C THR A 740 13.56 43.94 -14.25
N PHE A 741 13.24 42.68 -13.98
CA PHE A 741 11.89 42.17 -13.84
C PHE A 741 11.40 42.22 -12.37
N SER A 742 10.09 42.09 -12.13
CA SER A 742 9.54 41.95 -10.77
C SER A 742 9.84 40.59 -10.12
N GLU A 743 10.05 39.57 -10.95
CA GLU A 743 10.33 38.18 -10.58
C GLU A 743 11.15 37.48 -11.68
N ALA A 744 11.49 36.22 -11.48
CA ALA A 744 12.32 35.46 -12.40
C ALA A 744 11.53 35.08 -13.67
N VAL A 745 12.01 35.50 -14.84
CA VAL A 745 11.35 35.23 -16.12
C VAL A 745 11.97 34.07 -16.90
N THR A 746 11.16 33.44 -17.74
CA THR A 746 11.52 32.38 -18.67
C THR A 746 11.08 32.76 -20.10
N GLY A 747 11.73 32.19 -21.11
CA GLY A 747 11.53 32.53 -22.52
C GLY A 747 12.24 33.82 -23.00
N PHE A 748 12.50 34.78 -22.10
CA PHE A 748 13.05 36.10 -22.45
C PHE A 748 14.36 36.04 -23.27
N SER A 749 14.38 36.81 -24.36
CA SER A 749 15.40 36.80 -25.39
C SER A 749 15.67 38.19 -26.00
N LEU A 750 16.71 38.30 -26.84
CA LEU A 750 16.95 39.50 -27.64
C LEU A 750 15.96 39.70 -28.80
N ALA A 751 15.16 38.69 -29.16
CA ALA A 751 14.13 38.84 -30.18
C ALA A 751 12.93 39.67 -29.67
N ASP A 752 12.74 39.68 -28.35
CA ASP A 752 11.63 40.35 -27.66
C ASP A 752 11.89 41.86 -27.49
N MET A 753 13.07 42.33 -27.92
CA MET A 753 13.55 43.69 -27.79
C MET A 753 13.81 44.34 -29.15
N THR A 754 13.20 45.49 -29.40
CA THR A 754 13.49 46.33 -30.56
C THR A 754 14.30 47.56 -30.13
N ALA A 755 15.42 47.82 -30.81
CA ALA A 755 16.34 48.90 -30.44
C ALA A 755 16.45 49.95 -31.55
N SER A 756 16.12 51.21 -31.24
CA SER A 756 16.18 52.30 -32.22
C SER A 756 17.63 52.60 -32.61
N ASN A 757 17.93 52.58 -33.91
CA ASN A 757 19.24 52.96 -34.48
C ASN A 757 20.46 52.21 -33.90
N GLY A 758 20.30 50.91 -33.60
CA GLY A 758 21.43 50.05 -33.21
C GLY A 758 21.02 48.59 -33.03
N THR A 759 21.95 47.77 -32.52
CA THR A 759 21.75 46.34 -32.27
C THR A 759 22.01 46.01 -30.81
N LEU A 760 21.32 44.98 -30.31
CA LEU A 760 21.59 44.36 -29.02
C LEU A 760 22.37 43.06 -29.21
N SER A 761 23.28 42.77 -28.28
CA SER A 761 24.06 41.53 -28.23
C SER A 761 24.39 41.16 -26.78
N SER A 762 25.02 40.00 -26.57
CA SER A 762 25.58 39.61 -25.26
C SER A 762 24.57 39.66 -24.10
N LEU A 763 23.34 39.19 -24.32
CA LEU A 763 22.32 39.08 -23.28
C LEU A 763 22.76 38.05 -22.24
N THR A 764 22.77 38.45 -20.96
CA THR A 764 23.25 37.64 -19.84
C THR A 764 22.45 37.93 -18.56
N THR A 765 22.36 36.95 -17.67
CA THR A 765 21.79 37.04 -16.31
C THR A 765 22.49 36.03 -15.41
N SER A 766 22.26 36.13 -14.09
CA SER A 766 22.65 35.13 -13.09
C SER A 766 21.48 34.64 -12.22
N ASP A 767 20.30 35.24 -12.35
CA ASP A 767 19.13 35.01 -11.47
C ASP A 767 17.78 35.04 -12.20
N ASN A 768 17.78 35.27 -13.52
CA ASN A 768 16.61 35.49 -14.38
C ASN A 768 15.73 36.71 -14.01
N ILE A 769 16.14 37.53 -13.04
CA ILE A 769 15.46 38.77 -12.62
C ILE A 769 16.20 39.98 -13.18
N HIS A 770 17.54 39.97 -13.07
CA HIS A 770 18.44 41.02 -13.51
C HIS A 770 19.18 40.55 -14.76
N TRP A 771 18.95 41.23 -15.88
CA TRP A 771 19.56 40.92 -17.17
C TRP A 771 20.36 42.12 -17.67
N THR A 772 21.45 41.84 -18.37
CA THR A 772 22.23 42.86 -19.08
C THR A 772 22.45 42.48 -20.53
N ALA A 773 22.34 43.45 -21.43
CA ALA A 773 22.68 43.32 -22.84
C ALA A 773 23.63 44.45 -23.27
N THR A 774 24.40 44.24 -24.32
CA THR A 774 25.26 45.27 -24.94
C THR A 774 24.53 45.91 -26.11
N PHE A 775 24.24 47.21 -26.03
CA PHE A 775 23.74 48.00 -27.16
C PHE A 775 24.90 48.62 -27.94
N THR A 776 24.90 48.43 -29.26
CA THR A 776 25.86 49.03 -30.21
C THR A 776 25.11 49.91 -31.21
N PRO A 777 25.44 51.21 -31.34
CA PRO A 777 24.74 52.11 -32.26
C PRO A 777 25.09 51.81 -33.73
N THR A 778 24.12 52.02 -34.62
CA THR A 778 24.34 51.96 -36.07
C THR A 778 25.32 53.04 -36.51
N ALA A 779 26.35 52.68 -37.28
CA ALA A 779 27.36 53.60 -37.78
C ALA A 779 26.82 54.53 -38.89
N GLY A 780 27.26 55.78 -38.92
CA GLY A 780 26.79 56.78 -39.89
C GLY A 780 25.45 57.44 -39.56
N VAL A 781 24.96 57.30 -38.31
CA VAL A 781 23.70 57.87 -37.83
C VAL A 781 23.96 58.94 -36.77
N THR A 782 23.21 60.03 -36.82
CA THR A 782 23.12 61.01 -35.72
C THR A 782 21.64 61.15 -35.33
N SER A 783 21.28 60.92 -34.07
CA SER A 783 19.90 60.95 -33.58
C SER A 783 19.82 61.38 -32.12
N GLY A 784 18.97 62.36 -31.82
CA GLY A 784 18.74 62.87 -30.46
C GLY A 784 17.63 62.17 -29.66
N THR A 785 16.81 61.33 -30.31
CA THR A 785 15.68 60.66 -29.66
C THR A 785 15.61 59.19 -30.10
N ASN A 786 15.87 58.27 -29.18
CA ASN A 786 15.93 56.83 -29.43
C ASN A 786 15.51 56.08 -28.16
N VAL A 787 14.76 54.99 -28.30
CA VAL A 787 14.40 54.07 -27.20
C VAL A 787 14.60 52.62 -27.61
N ILE A 788 14.80 51.76 -26.62
CA ILE A 788 14.64 50.32 -26.71
C ILE A 788 13.24 49.99 -26.17
N THR A 789 12.50 49.15 -26.89
CA THR A 789 11.19 48.66 -26.48
C THR A 789 11.25 47.15 -26.29
N LEU A 790 10.89 46.69 -25.10
CA LEU A 790 10.67 45.29 -24.74
C LEU A 790 9.18 44.97 -24.91
N ASP A 791 8.86 43.88 -25.58
CA ASP A 791 7.50 43.32 -25.59
C ASP A 791 7.32 42.41 -24.36
N ASN A 792 6.36 42.76 -23.51
CA ASN A 792 6.12 42.05 -22.26
C ASN A 792 5.22 40.81 -22.48
N THR A 793 4.75 40.54 -23.70
CA THR A 793 3.88 39.39 -24.02
C THR A 793 4.62 38.16 -24.52
N LEU A 794 5.95 38.25 -24.69
CA LEU A 794 6.80 37.18 -25.26
C LEU A 794 7.56 36.36 -24.21
N TYR A 795 7.53 36.76 -22.94
CA TYR A 795 8.10 36.02 -21.81
C TYR A 795 7.04 35.70 -20.75
N THR A 796 7.31 34.70 -19.92
CA THR A 796 6.51 34.35 -18.73
C THR A 796 7.36 34.40 -17.47
N ASP A 797 6.75 34.33 -16.29
CA ASP A 797 7.47 34.00 -15.05
C ASP A 797 7.76 32.48 -14.96
N THR A 798 8.16 32.01 -13.77
CA THR A 798 8.32 30.57 -13.44
C THR A 798 7.00 29.82 -13.28
N SER A 799 5.90 30.53 -13.08
CA SER A 799 4.54 30.02 -12.89
C SER A 799 3.74 30.01 -14.20
N THR A 800 4.38 30.37 -15.33
CA THR A 800 3.83 30.53 -16.68
C THR A 800 2.85 31.69 -16.88
N ASN A 801 2.78 32.66 -15.96
CA ASN A 801 2.03 33.89 -16.22
C ASN A 801 2.78 34.75 -17.25
N VAL A 802 2.13 35.01 -18.38
CA VAL A 802 2.61 35.95 -19.40
C VAL A 802 2.56 37.39 -18.84
N GLY A 803 3.56 38.22 -19.16
CA GLY A 803 3.45 39.66 -18.93
C GLY A 803 2.38 40.35 -19.81
N THR A 804 2.34 41.68 -19.82
CA THR A 804 1.37 42.45 -20.64
C THR A 804 1.93 43.77 -21.14
N GLY A 805 1.62 44.10 -22.40
CA GLY A 805 2.00 45.38 -23.01
C GLY A 805 3.49 45.44 -23.39
N THR A 806 4.07 46.63 -23.30
CA THR A 806 5.48 46.88 -23.67
C THR A 806 6.15 47.81 -22.67
N THR A 807 7.42 47.55 -22.33
CA THR A 807 8.26 48.46 -21.53
C THR A 807 9.26 49.19 -22.43
N THR A 808 9.39 50.52 -22.27
CA THR A 808 10.38 51.34 -23.00
C THR A 808 11.52 51.82 -22.11
N SER A 809 12.73 51.90 -22.66
CA SER A 809 13.91 52.44 -21.96
C SER A 809 13.83 53.96 -21.74
N ASN A 810 14.76 54.49 -20.93
CA ASN A 810 15.12 55.91 -21.03
C ASN A 810 15.62 56.26 -22.45
N ASN A 811 15.52 57.53 -22.80
CA ASN A 811 16.07 58.05 -24.06
C ASN A 811 17.61 57.92 -24.10
N TYR A 812 18.15 57.68 -25.29
CA TYR A 812 19.58 57.79 -25.58
C TYR A 812 19.83 58.56 -26.88
N THR A 813 21.04 59.12 -27.01
CA THR A 813 21.52 59.86 -28.18
C THR A 813 22.65 59.11 -28.86
N ILE A 814 22.75 59.31 -30.18
CA ILE A 814 23.76 58.69 -31.04
C ILE A 814 24.38 59.77 -31.91
N ASP A 815 25.72 59.77 -32.02
CA ASP A 815 26.44 60.48 -33.08
C ASP A 815 27.62 59.63 -33.59
N THR A 816 27.39 58.91 -34.69
CA THR A 816 28.37 57.98 -35.29
C THR A 816 28.84 58.43 -36.68
N VAL A 817 28.50 59.65 -37.10
CA VAL A 817 28.95 60.23 -38.37
C VAL A 817 30.43 60.63 -38.27
N ARG A 818 31.25 60.16 -39.21
CA ARG A 818 32.66 60.56 -39.27
C ARG A 818 32.78 62.00 -39.79
N PRO A 819 33.54 62.90 -39.13
CA PRO A 819 33.91 64.18 -39.73
C PRO A 819 34.66 63.97 -41.04
N THR A 820 34.21 64.61 -42.11
CA THR A 820 34.88 64.59 -43.42
C THR A 820 35.74 65.84 -43.61
N ALA A 821 37.02 65.66 -43.91
CA ALA A 821 37.93 66.74 -44.30
C ALA A 821 38.23 66.67 -45.80
N SER A 822 37.88 67.71 -46.55
CA SER A 822 38.23 67.87 -47.97
C SER A 822 39.49 68.72 -48.11
N VAL A 823 40.60 68.12 -48.52
CA VAL A 823 41.83 68.84 -48.90
C VAL A 823 41.72 69.22 -50.38
N VAL A 824 41.97 70.49 -50.73
CA VAL A 824 41.78 71.01 -52.10
C VAL A 824 43.02 71.76 -52.53
N ILE A 825 43.92 71.06 -53.23
CA ILE A 825 45.11 71.66 -53.83
C ILE A 825 44.68 72.66 -54.91
N ALA A 826 44.87 73.96 -54.64
CA ALA A 826 44.32 75.04 -55.46
C ALA A 826 44.83 75.05 -56.92
N ASN A 827 46.02 74.50 -57.17
CA ASN A 827 46.52 74.17 -58.49
C ASN A 827 47.19 72.78 -58.50
N PRO A 828 46.58 71.74 -59.10
CA PRO A 828 47.18 70.41 -59.21
C PRO A 828 48.30 70.32 -60.27
N ALA A 829 48.48 71.33 -61.13
CA ALA A 829 49.50 71.38 -62.17
C ALA A 829 50.68 72.28 -61.74
N LEU A 830 51.59 71.72 -60.95
CA LEU A 830 52.80 72.41 -60.47
C LEU A 830 54.00 72.20 -61.40
N ASN A 831 54.63 73.31 -61.78
CA ASN A 831 55.93 73.34 -62.46
C ASN A 831 57.08 73.42 -61.45
N ILE A 832 58.32 73.14 -61.89
CA ILE A 832 59.53 73.29 -61.06
C ILE A 832 59.60 74.70 -60.47
N GLY A 833 59.73 74.78 -59.14
CA GLY A 833 59.77 76.04 -58.37
C GLY A 833 58.40 76.63 -58.00
N GLY A 834 57.29 76.04 -58.44
CA GLY A 834 55.94 76.46 -58.07
C GLY A 834 55.50 75.96 -56.69
N THR A 835 54.60 76.72 -56.05
CA THR A 835 53.87 76.32 -54.83
C THR A 835 52.36 76.38 -55.09
N SER A 836 51.59 75.58 -54.35
CA SER A 836 50.13 75.68 -54.28
C SER A 836 49.71 75.83 -52.83
N LEU A 837 48.58 76.51 -52.60
CA LEU A 837 47.83 76.36 -51.36
C LEU A 837 47.18 74.96 -51.32
N VAL A 838 46.94 74.45 -50.12
CA VAL A 838 46.44 73.09 -49.79
C VAL A 838 45.33 73.20 -48.77
#